data_AF-A0AAJ2KSH4-F1
#
_entry.id   AF-A0AAJ2KSH4-F1
#
_cell.length_a   1.000
_cell.length_b   1.000
_cell.length_c   1.000
_cell.angle_alpha   90.00
_cell.angle_beta   90.00
_cell.angle_gamma   90.00
#
_symmetry.space_group_name_H-M   'P 1'
#
loop_
_entity.id
_entity.type
_entity.pdbx_description
1 polymer ?
#
loop_
_entity_poly.entity_id
_entity_poly.type
_entity_poly.pdbx_seq_one_letter_code
_entity_poly.pdbx_strand_id
1 'polypeptide(L)'
;MAQSIISKGRDINEAISVGLSILNTTINDVNIEVIQNEKKGFLKIGKKTAVVKLTKRENTFNASTNSSINHQDFIEQAAAREVTSENIIDEFEMMEKLISQLDIDEDGSIKEDSLSETPIKETSVPATNNNGMGKAWVENGLLQCNSSSTHYPVITVPKGINVYKNKERVTSSSLIITQEDDIQIELAEEKIETKWNISMDKNHLKVMLNVFPGCKITRTLADVGPSEHLKLVIEEEKIVDNSLTYEDIIKELDQLRVKYGFNHNEIMKAIETVEKGEFEIATGLEPKPGKNGWVEVLVKLETESGLKEKEDGSIDFKEINDIPAIAEGQVIGVVYDPVPGVPGVTVQNDPLPAKQTFPVVLQLDKGVERVGDQIISLQAGRPKVEKRGLFVKVSVLPKLTHKANVDLESGNIRFRGDVEVLGKIEEGMLVEATGDITIRKEVNRSKILAAGAITSYGNIMSSELSAGKSNMIITELGDHLAKINMNLKMILKLIEQLTQSPAFKNTDFNRRGLKPLIIILLEKKFRGFPGLVKTFNEKVTKHKKEIADKRFLDVSSQLNQCFLSLNRENVTHEYILNLSKEIHQLYEMSQTPVEPEAFITIPSAVNSQLYCSGDITIHGKGSVHSKIYTGGKLKIRGIIRGGEVFGRHGVQINEVGSDMGAVTKIAVPRDQKIRIDKAMDGTTIKIGNVAHTFSETTHFVNAYLNEEQKMVLH
;
A
#
# COMPACT_ATOMS: atom_id res chain seq x y z
N MET A 1 -28.49 -47.40 26.38
CA MET A 1 -29.50 -48.21 25.66
C MET A 1 -30.22 -47.26 24.73
N ALA A 2 -30.21 -47.50 23.42
CA ALA A 2 -30.84 -46.59 22.47
C ALA A 2 -32.35 -46.47 22.76
N GLN A 3 -32.87 -45.25 22.90
CA GLN A 3 -34.30 -45.03 23.07
C GLN A 3 -35.03 -45.46 21.79
N SER A 4 -35.93 -46.43 21.91
CA SER A 4 -36.79 -46.88 20.82
C SER A 4 -38.26 -46.92 21.22
N ILE A 5 -39.15 -46.50 20.32
CA ILE A 5 -40.60 -46.59 20.50
C ILE A 5 -41.25 -47.28 19.31
N ILE A 6 -42.36 -47.97 19.55
CA ILE A 6 -43.24 -48.52 18.50
C ILE A 6 -44.49 -47.66 18.41
N SER A 7 -44.78 -47.18 17.21
CA SER A 7 -45.92 -46.31 16.90
C SER A 7 -46.81 -46.95 15.83
N LYS A 8 -48.10 -46.57 15.80
CA LYS A 8 -49.10 -47.11 14.86
C LYS A 8 -49.89 -45.99 14.22
N GLY A 9 -50.21 -46.13 12.93
CA GLY A 9 -50.95 -45.14 12.14
C GLY A 9 -51.86 -45.80 11.11
N ARG A 10 -52.73 -45.01 10.46
CA ARG A 10 -53.57 -45.47 9.35
C ARG A 10 -52.72 -45.84 8.12
N ASP A 11 -51.56 -45.20 8.00
CA ASP A 11 -50.46 -45.44 7.06
C ASP A 11 -49.11 -45.23 7.77
N ILE A 12 -48.01 -45.55 7.07
CA ILE A 12 -46.63 -45.46 7.59
C ILE A 12 -46.25 -44.03 7.99
N ASN A 13 -46.66 -43.01 7.23
CA ASN A 13 -46.26 -41.62 7.48
C ASN A 13 -46.92 -41.05 8.74
N GLU A 14 -48.19 -41.39 8.98
CA GLU A 14 -48.87 -41.09 10.24
C GLU A 14 -48.21 -41.83 11.41
N ALA A 15 -47.86 -43.11 11.24
CA ALA A 15 -47.19 -43.90 12.27
C ALA A 15 -45.82 -43.32 12.65
N ILE A 16 -45.03 -42.88 11.66
CA ILE A 16 -43.74 -42.19 11.86
C ILE A 16 -43.95 -40.87 12.59
N SER A 17 -44.87 -40.03 12.13
CA SER A 17 -45.11 -38.69 12.70
C SER A 17 -45.51 -38.75 14.18
N VAL A 18 -46.40 -39.68 14.53
CA VAL A 18 -46.79 -39.93 15.94
C VAL A 18 -45.57 -40.38 16.76
N GLY A 19 -44.75 -41.28 16.22
CA GLY A 19 -43.57 -41.79 16.93
C GLY A 19 -42.45 -40.77 17.13
N LEU A 20 -42.25 -39.87 16.16
CA LEU A 20 -41.32 -38.73 16.27
C LEU A 20 -41.77 -37.72 17.32
N SER A 21 -43.08 -37.44 17.38
CA SER A 21 -43.67 -36.57 18.40
C SER A 21 -43.44 -37.12 19.82
N ILE A 22 -43.65 -38.43 20.03
CA ILE A 22 -43.44 -39.05 21.35
C ILE A 22 -41.94 -39.13 21.72
N LEU A 23 -41.03 -39.32 20.75
CA LEU A 23 -39.58 -39.25 20.99
C LEU A 23 -39.03 -37.81 21.07
N ASN A 24 -39.87 -36.80 20.82
CA ASN A 24 -39.52 -35.37 20.72
C ASN A 24 -38.22 -35.13 19.92
N THR A 25 -38.17 -35.66 18.69
CA THR A 25 -36.96 -35.69 17.85
C THR A 25 -37.33 -35.59 16.37
N THR A 26 -36.38 -35.25 15.49
CA THR A 26 -36.65 -35.16 14.05
C THR A 26 -36.42 -36.49 13.33
N ILE A 27 -36.95 -36.63 12.11
CA ILE A 27 -36.82 -37.84 11.28
C ILE A 27 -35.36 -38.21 10.96
N ASN A 28 -34.45 -37.23 10.97
CA ASN A 28 -33.03 -37.44 10.67
C ASN A 28 -32.28 -38.13 11.82
N ASP A 29 -32.79 -37.99 13.05
CA ASP A 29 -32.15 -38.40 14.30
C ASP A 29 -32.53 -39.83 14.73
N VAL A 30 -33.32 -40.53 13.92
CA VAL A 30 -33.85 -41.88 14.23
C VAL A 30 -33.68 -42.84 13.05
N ASN A 31 -33.42 -44.11 13.35
CA ASN A 31 -33.65 -45.20 12.42
C ASN A 31 -35.11 -45.65 12.52
N ILE A 32 -35.76 -45.82 11.37
CA ILE A 32 -37.17 -46.21 11.26
C ILE A 32 -37.24 -47.60 10.64
N GLU A 33 -37.87 -48.53 11.34
CA GLU A 33 -38.09 -49.91 10.93
C GLU A 33 -39.60 -50.14 10.79
N VAL A 34 -40.07 -50.48 9.58
CA VAL A 34 -41.50 -50.75 9.34
C VAL A 34 -41.79 -52.21 9.72
N ILE A 35 -42.43 -52.41 10.87
CA ILE A 35 -42.80 -53.75 11.37
C ILE A 35 -44.00 -54.30 10.60
N GLN A 36 -44.94 -53.44 10.21
CA GLN A 36 -46.14 -53.84 9.46
C GLN A 36 -46.61 -52.71 8.54
N ASN A 37 -46.76 -53.00 7.25
CA ASN A 37 -47.42 -52.10 6.29
C ASN A 37 -48.95 -52.11 6.51
N GLU A 38 -49.62 -50.99 6.22
CA GLU A 38 -51.07 -50.96 6.23
C GLU A 38 -51.67 -51.85 5.12
N LYS A 39 -52.82 -52.48 5.42
CA LYS A 39 -53.60 -53.22 4.41
C LYS A 39 -55.01 -52.66 4.37
N LYS A 40 -55.40 -52.09 3.23
CA LYS A 40 -56.78 -51.63 2.98
C LYS A 40 -57.68 -52.86 2.79
N GLY A 41 -58.48 -53.17 3.80
CA GLY A 41 -59.49 -54.23 3.73
C GLY A 41 -60.70 -53.82 2.88
N PHE A 42 -61.25 -54.76 2.12
CA PHE A 42 -62.48 -54.54 1.34
C PHE A 42 -63.68 -54.44 2.30
N LEU A 43 -64.55 -53.44 2.09
CA LEU A 43 -65.69 -53.12 2.98
C LEU A 43 -65.35 -53.13 4.49
N LYS A 44 -64.23 -52.50 4.89
CA LYS A 44 -63.72 -52.37 6.28
C LYS A 44 -63.33 -53.68 7.00
N ILE A 45 -63.63 -54.86 6.46
CA ILE A 45 -63.23 -56.14 7.07
C ILE A 45 -61.78 -56.46 6.69
N GLY A 46 -60.96 -56.84 7.68
CA GLY A 46 -59.55 -57.20 7.49
C GLY A 46 -58.57 -56.03 7.31
N LYS A 47 -58.96 -54.78 7.64
CA LYS A 47 -58.03 -53.64 7.61
C LYS A 47 -56.94 -53.78 8.67
N LYS A 48 -55.67 -53.68 8.27
CA LYS A 48 -54.51 -53.58 9.18
C LYS A 48 -53.91 -52.18 9.14
N THR A 49 -53.57 -51.64 10.31
CA THR A 49 -52.83 -50.37 10.46
C THR A 49 -51.34 -50.56 10.22
N ALA A 50 -50.64 -49.48 9.84
CA ALA A 50 -49.19 -49.48 9.78
C ALA A 50 -48.61 -49.47 11.20
N VAL A 51 -47.47 -50.13 11.37
CA VAL A 51 -46.72 -50.20 12.64
C VAL A 51 -45.25 -49.99 12.33
N VAL A 52 -44.64 -49.00 12.98
CA VAL A 52 -43.22 -48.66 12.80
C VAL A 52 -42.52 -48.59 14.16
N LYS A 53 -41.24 -48.95 14.20
CA LYS A 53 -40.35 -48.73 15.33
C LYS A 53 -39.36 -47.63 14.97
N LEU A 54 -39.23 -46.62 15.81
CA LEU A 54 -38.22 -45.58 15.68
C LEU A 54 -37.20 -45.76 16.80
N THR A 55 -35.91 -45.73 16.47
CA THR A 55 -34.80 -45.86 17.42
C THR A 55 -33.82 -44.72 17.23
N LYS A 56 -33.54 -43.94 18.28
CA LYS A 56 -32.66 -42.76 18.20
C LYS A 56 -31.23 -43.16 17.83
N ARG A 57 -30.62 -42.44 16.89
CA ARG A 57 -29.24 -42.65 16.42
C ARG A 57 -28.26 -42.05 17.44
N GLU A 58 -27.23 -42.81 17.81
CA GLU A 58 -26.10 -42.31 18.61
C GLU A 58 -24.98 -41.88 17.66
N ASN A 59 -24.58 -40.60 17.71
CA ASN A 59 -23.54 -40.05 16.83
C ASN A 59 -22.15 -40.47 17.31
N THR A 60 -21.50 -41.36 16.57
CA THR A 60 -20.05 -41.61 16.65
C THR A 60 -19.41 -41.28 15.30
N PHE A 61 -18.50 -40.32 15.29
CA PHE A 61 -17.72 -39.95 14.10
C PHE A 61 -16.76 -41.07 13.70
N ASN A 62 -16.77 -41.46 12.43
CA ASN A 62 -15.63 -42.09 11.77
C ASN A 62 -15.66 -41.81 10.26
N ALA A 63 -14.49 -41.76 9.62
CA ALA A 63 -14.30 -41.20 8.28
C ALA A 63 -14.14 -42.28 7.20
N SER A 64 -14.70 -42.05 6.01
CA SER A 64 -14.28 -42.71 4.76
C SER A 64 -14.78 -42.01 3.47
N THR A 65 -13.83 -41.40 2.74
CA THR A 65 -13.64 -41.39 1.27
C THR A 65 -14.79 -41.12 0.26
N ASN A 66 -14.51 -40.14 -0.62
CA ASN A 66 -14.71 -40.13 -2.09
C ASN A 66 -16.11 -40.28 -2.71
N SER A 67 -16.56 -39.22 -3.41
CA SER A 67 -16.95 -39.31 -4.83
C SER A 67 -16.91 -37.93 -5.51
N SER A 68 -16.45 -37.89 -6.76
CA SER A 68 -16.45 -36.72 -7.64
C SER A 68 -17.84 -36.44 -8.24
N ILE A 69 -18.23 -35.16 -8.37
CA ILE A 69 -19.52 -34.75 -8.94
C ILE A 69 -19.29 -33.80 -10.13
N ASN A 70 -19.98 -34.09 -11.24
CA ASN A 70 -19.95 -33.32 -12.47
C ASN A 70 -20.85 -32.06 -12.39
N HIS A 71 -20.47 -31.00 -13.08
CA HIS A 71 -21.02 -29.66 -12.84
C HIS A 71 -22.33 -29.33 -13.59
N GLN A 72 -22.93 -30.28 -14.33
CA GLN A 72 -23.95 -29.99 -15.34
C GLN A 72 -25.40 -30.31 -14.93
N ASP A 73 -25.62 -31.22 -13.98
CA ASP A 73 -26.98 -31.61 -13.53
C ASP A 73 -27.61 -30.62 -12.53
N PHE A 74 -26.84 -29.64 -12.03
CA PHE A 74 -27.28 -28.74 -10.96
C PHE A 74 -28.17 -27.58 -11.39
N ILE A 75 -28.30 -27.31 -12.70
CA ILE A 75 -29.03 -26.15 -13.20
C ILE A 75 -30.55 -26.42 -13.30
N GLU A 76 -30.98 -27.66 -13.54
CA GLU A 76 -32.41 -27.95 -13.75
C GLU A 76 -33.24 -28.10 -12.46
N GLN A 77 -32.65 -28.57 -11.35
CA GLN A 77 -33.43 -28.84 -10.13
C GLN A 77 -33.71 -27.61 -9.24
N ALA A 78 -33.03 -26.49 -9.46
CA ALA A 78 -33.28 -25.25 -8.72
C ALA A 78 -34.53 -24.48 -9.20
N ALA A 79 -35.05 -24.78 -10.40
CA ALA A 79 -36.15 -24.04 -11.02
C ALA A 79 -37.57 -24.48 -10.55
N ALA A 80 -37.68 -25.50 -9.70
CA ALA A 80 -38.96 -26.16 -9.40
C ALA A 80 -39.31 -26.16 -7.90
N ARG A 81 -39.68 -24.98 -7.36
CA ARG A 81 -40.59 -24.84 -6.19
C ARG A 81 -41.01 -23.38 -5.96
N GLU A 82 -42.20 -23.05 -6.46
CA GLU A 82 -42.91 -21.83 -6.06
C GLU A 82 -43.31 -21.92 -4.58
N VAL A 83 -43.02 -20.87 -3.82
CA VAL A 83 -43.68 -20.58 -2.54
C VAL A 83 -44.04 -19.10 -2.54
N THR A 84 -45.34 -18.85 -2.69
CA THR A 84 -46.07 -17.57 -2.60
C THR A 84 -45.25 -16.33 -2.24
N SER A 85 -44.92 -15.58 -3.28
CA SER A 85 -44.43 -14.20 -3.23
C SER A 85 -45.56 -13.20 -3.03
N GLU A 86 -45.40 -12.26 -2.10
CA GLU A 86 -45.94 -10.89 -2.21
C GLU A 86 -45.13 -9.93 -1.32
N ASN A 87 -44.94 -10.26 -0.02
CA ASN A 87 -44.17 -9.39 0.88
C ASN A 87 -42.63 -9.42 0.73
N ILE A 88 -42.06 -10.42 0.03
CA ILE A 88 -40.60 -10.56 -0.12
C ILE A 88 -40.05 -9.66 -1.25
N ILE A 89 -40.90 -9.28 -2.22
CA ILE A 89 -40.47 -8.55 -3.42
C ILE A 89 -40.22 -7.07 -3.10
N ASP A 90 -41.13 -6.41 -2.39
CA ASP A 90 -40.99 -4.99 -1.99
C ASP A 90 -39.73 -4.73 -1.14
N GLU A 91 -39.41 -5.62 -0.19
CA GLU A 91 -38.19 -5.51 0.62
C GLU A 91 -36.91 -5.73 -0.22
N PHE A 92 -36.99 -6.51 -1.29
CA PHE A 92 -35.86 -6.76 -2.20
C PHE A 92 -35.60 -5.55 -3.12
N GLU A 93 -36.64 -4.98 -3.74
CA GLU A 93 -36.55 -3.78 -4.57
C GLU A 93 -36.04 -2.57 -3.77
N MET A 94 -36.56 -2.37 -2.56
CA MET A 94 -36.13 -1.27 -1.69
C MET A 94 -34.64 -1.39 -1.30
N MET A 95 -34.12 -2.60 -1.15
CA MET A 95 -32.70 -2.86 -0.84
C MET A 95 -31.80 -2.76 -2.08
N GLU A 96 -32.28 -3.13 -3.26
CA GLU A 96 -31.59 -2.95 -4.55
C GLU A 96 -31.45 -1.45 -4.90
N LYS A 97 -32.46 -0.64 -4.55
CA LYS A 97 -32.44 0.83 -4.66
C LYS A 97 -31.49 1.52 -3.68
N LEU A 98 -31.27 0.94 -2.49
CA LEU A 98 -30.34 1.47 -1.48
C LEU A 98 -28.86 1.16 -1.83
N ILE A 99 -28.60 0.03 -2.49
CA ILE A 99 -27.25 -0.41 -2.88
C ILE A 99 -26.74 0.31 -4.13
N SER A 100 -27.64 0.77 -5.00
CA SER A 100 -27.34 1.45 -6.27
C SER A 100 -27.10 2.96 -6.17
N GLN A 101 -27.25 3.57 -5.00
CA GLN A 101 -27.07 5.01 -4.75
C GLN A 101 -25.78 5.35 -3.99
N LEU A 102 -24.84 4.40 -3.91
CA LEU A 102 -23.58 4.54 -3.17
C LEU A 102 -22.38 4.48 -4.12
N ASP A 103 -22.12 5.58 -4.82
CA ASP A 103 -20.86 5.80 -5.54
C ASP A 103 -19.75 6.22 -4.57
N ILE A 104 -18.63 5.52 -4.65
CA ILE A 104 -17.45 5.67 -3.80
C ILE A 104 -16.23 5.41 -4.70
N ASP A 105 -15.43 6.45 -4.98
CA ASP A 105 -14.10 6.33 -5.58
C ASP A 105 -13.19 5.41 -4.74
N GLU A 106 -12.07 4.90 -5.28
CA GLU A 106 -11.19 3.97 -4.54
C GLU A 106 -10.62 4.53 -3.20
N ASP A 107 -10.70 5.85 -2.97
CA ASP A 107 -10.48 6.50 -1.67
C ASP A 107 -11.70 7.27 -1.08
N GLY A 108 -12.75 7.52 -1.88
CA GLY A 108 -14.08 7.98 -1.43
C GLY A 108 -14.31 9.50 -1.32
N SER A 109 -14.13 10.25 -2.42
CA SER A 109 -14.54 11.67 -2.54
C SER A 109 -15.26 11.96 -3.88
N ILE A 110 -15.84 13.16 -4.06
CA ILE A 110 -16.70 13.55 -5.22
C ILE A 110 -16.21 14.90 -5.78
N LYS A 111 -16.34 15.17 -7.10
CA LYS A 111 -15.83 16.40 -7.78
C LYS A 111 -16.74 16.99 -8.88
N GLU A 112 -16.74 18.32 -8.95
CA GLU A 112 -17.06 19.24 -10.09
C GLU A 112 -15.93 20.31 -10.11
N ASP A 113 -15.68 21.22 -11.08
CA ASP A 113 -16.51 21.87 -12.11
C ASP A 113 -15.64 22.46 -13.30
N SER A 114 -16.07 23.53 -13.99
CA SER A 114 -15.89 23.82 -15.44
C SER A 114 -14.98 25.01 -15.91
N LEU A 115 -15.24 25.65 -17.09
CA LEU A 115 -14.26 26.21 -18.08
C LEU A 115 -14.37 27.73 -18.46
N SER A 116 -13.21 28.40 -18.77
CA SER A 116 -12.97 29.39 -19.88
C SER A 116 -13.70 30.79 -19.90
N GLU A 117 -13.32 31.89 -20.63
CA GLU A 117 -12.10 32.35 -21.37
C GLU A 117 -12.01 33.92 -21.55
N THR A 118 -11.25 34.45 -22.55
CA THR A 118 -10.86 35.88 -22.77
C THR A 118 -11.39 36.58 -24.05
N PRO A 119 -11.22 37.92 -24.24
CA PRO A 119 -11.25 38.57 -25.58
C PRO A 119 -10.14 39.62 -25.90
N ILE A 120 -10.05 40.06 -27.18
CA ILE A 120 -8.93 40.77 -27.87
C ILE A 120 -9.29 42.22 -28.32
N LYS A 121 -8.29 43.04 -28.73
CA LYS A 121 -8.38 44.41 -29.32
C LYS A 121 -7.60 44.54 -30.65
N GLU A 122 -8.00 45.47 -31.52
CA GLU A 122 -7.21 46.05 -32.65
C GLU A 122 -7.52 47.58 -32.78
N THR A 123 -6.57 48.54 -32.86
CA THR A 123 -5.61 49.03 -33.89
C THR A 123 -6.13 50.10 -34.90
N SER A 124 -5.24 51.03 -35.31
CA SER A 124 -5.55 52.31 -35.97
C SER A 124 -4.37 52.91 -36.76
N VAL A 125 -4.57 53.51 -37.95
CA VAL A 125 -3.56 54.35 -38.67
C VAL A 125 -4.23 55.39 -39.63
N PRO A 126 -3.56 56.32 -40.39
CA PRO A 126 -3.59 57.76 -40.08
C PRO A 126 -4.01 58.70 -41.26
N ALA A 127 -3.70 60.00 -41.13
CA ALA A 127 -4.15 61.13 -41.95
C ALA A 127 -3.14 61.67 -43.01
N THR A 128 -3.57 62.66 -43.81
CA THR A 128 -2.71 63.55 -44.64
C THR A 128 -3.17 65.02 -44.57
N ASN A 129 -2.26 65.94 -44.90
CA ASN A 129 -2.30 67.37 -44.56
C ASN A 129 -3.24 68.27 -45.39
N ASN A 130 -3.75 69.32 -44.73
CA ASN A 130 -4.02 70.62 -45.35
C ASN A 130 -3.66 71.81 -44.42
N ASN A 131 -3.58 73.02 -44.97
CA ASN A 131 -3.19 74.25 -44.25
C ASN A 131 -4.11 74.57 -43.06
N GLY A 132 -3.60 75.28 -42.06
CA GLY A 132 -4.17 75.43 -40.70
C GLY A 132 -5.50 76.18 -40.52
N MET A 133 -6.40 76.14 -41.49
CA MET A 133 -7.80 76.58 -41.37
C MET A 133 -8.68 75.38 -41.01
N GLY A 134 -9.62 75.54 -40.08
CA GLY A 134 -10.46 74.44 -39.59
C GLY A 134 -9.77 73.51 -38.59
N LYS A 135 -8.69 73.95 -37.93
CA LYS A 135 -7.86 73.11 -37.05
C LYS A 135 -7.88 73.57 -35.59
N ALA A 136 -7.66 72.63 -34.68
CA ALA A 136 -7.38 72.86 -33.27
C ALA A 136 -6.06 72.19 -32.85
N TRP A 137 -5.42 72.72 -31.82
CA TRP A 137 -4.20 72.20 -31.19
C TRP A 137 -4.20 72.45 -29.68
N VAL A 138 -3.34 71.74 -28.96
CA VAL A 138 -2.99 72.09 -27.58
C VAL A 138 -1.55 72.60 -27.57
N GLU A 139 -1.32 73.73 -26.93
CA GLU A 139 0.00 74.33 -26.75
C GLU A 139 0.12 74.96 -25.36
N ASN A 140 1.16 74.59 -24.61
CA ASN A 140 1.31 74.86 -23.18
C ASN A 140 0.09 74.44 -22.35
N GLY A 141 -0.55 73.33 -22.69
CA GLY A 141 -1.77 72.82 -22.02
C GLY A 141 -3.04 73.64 -22.28
N LEU A 142 -2.99 74.66 -23.14
CA LEU A 142 -4.15 75.46 -23.55
C LEU A 142 -4.69 74.99 -24.91
N LEU A 143 -5.99 74.73 -24.98
CA LEU A 143 -6.68 74.39 -26.22
C LEU A 143 -6.86 75.64 -27.08
N GLN A 144 -6.30 75.63 -28.29
CA GLN A 144 -6.43 76.69 -29.29
C GLN A 144 -7.13 76.17 -30.54
N CYS A 145 -7.84 77.04 -31.26
CA CYS A 145 -8.51 76.68 -32.49
C CYS A 145 -8.53 77.82 -33.51
N ASN A 146 -8.64 77.45 -34.79
CA ASN A 146 -8.77 78.37 -35.90
C ASN A 146 -9.83 77.82 -36.89
N SER A 147 -11.11 78.09 -36.62
CA SER A 147 -12.21 77.74 -37.53
C SER A 147 -12.30 78.71 -38.71
N SER A 148 -12.90 78.25 -39.82
CA SER A 148 -13.15 79.05 -41.02
C SER A 148 -14.60 78.89 -41.47
N SER A 149 -15.04 79.74 -42.42
CA SER A 149 -16.37 79.65 -43.01
C SER A 149 -16.66 78.36 -43.79
N THR A 150 -15.66 77.48 -43.99
CA THR A 150 -15.82 76.20 -44.69
C THR A 150 -15.45 74.97 -43.85
N HIS A 151 -14.65 75.10 -42.78
CA HIS A 151 -14.26 73.99 -41.90
C HIS A 151 -14.21 74.42 -40.42
N TYR A 152 -14.80 73.61 -39.55
CA TYR A 152 -14.74 73.78 -38.09
C TYR A 152 -13.98 72.61 -37.45
N PRO A 153 -13.05 72.88 -36.51
CA PRO A 153 -12.34 71.82 -35.82
C PRO A 153 -13.24 71.04 -34.86
N VAL A 154 -13.03 69.73 -34.84
CA VAL A 154 -13.67 68.80 -33.90
C VAL A 154 -12.65 68.36 -32.87
N ILE A 155 -12.96 68.53 -31.58
CA ILE A 155 -12.20 67.90 -30.49
C ILE A 155 -12.91 66.62 -30.04
N THR A 156 -12.14 65.57 -29.74
CA THR A 156 -12.63 64.40 -28.99
C THR A 156 -12.16 64.49 -27.55
N VAL A 157 -13.14 64.37 -26.64
CA VAL A 157 -12.96 64.45 -25.20
C VAL A 157 -12.73 63.05 -24.63
N PRO A 158 -11.55 62.72 -24.09
CA PRO A 158 -11.30 61.45 -23.41
C PRO A 158 -12.11 61.34 -22.11
N LYS A 159 -12.29 60.11 -21.63
CA LYS A 159 -12.91 59.87 -20.31
C LYS A 159 -11.97 60.36 -19.20
N GLY A 160 -12.52 61.00 -18.16
CA GLY A 160 -11.77 61.43 -16.98
C GLY A 160 -11.54 62.94 -16.85
N ILE A 161 -11.97 63.75 -17.82
CA ILE A 161 -11.96 65.22 -17.75
C ILE A 161 -13.36 65.79 -17.95
N ASN A 162 -13.64 66.95 -17.34
CA ASN A 162 -14.85 67.70 -17.62
C ASN A 162 -14.52 68.84 -18.58
N VAL A 163 -15.23 68.91 -19.71
CA VAL A 163 -15.12 70.05 -20.63
C VAL A 163 -16.41 70.85 -20.55
N TYR A 164 -16.29 72.16 -20.42
CA TYR A 164 -17.39 73.11 -20.43
C TYR A 164 -17.24 73.99 -21.66
N LYS A 165 -18.35 74.21 -22.38
CA LYS A 165 -18.43 75.14 -23.51
C LYS A 165 -19.48 76.18 -23.19
N ASN A 166 -19.10 77.45 -23.20
CA ASN A 166 -19.99 78.58 -22.90
C ASN A 166 -20.75 78.40 -21.56
N LYS A 167 -20.05 77.85 -20.56
CA LYS A 167 -20.53 77.48 -19.20
C LYS A 167 -21.48 76.28 -19.11
N GLU A 168 -21.80 75.60 -20.21
CA GLU A 168 -22.54 74.33 -20.19
C GLU A 168 -21.58 73.13 -20.24
N ARG A 169 -21.85 72.09 -19.43
CA ARG A 169 -21.01 70.88 -19.37
C ARG A 169 -21.24 70.01 -20.61
N VAL A 170 -20.17 69.72 -21.34
CA VAL A 170 -20.19 68.86 -22.51
C VAL A 170 -20.32 67.40 -22.07
N THR A 171 -21.34 66.71 -22.58
CA THR A 171 -21.62 65.29 -22.30
C THR A 171 -21.33 64.39 -23.51
N SER A 172 -21.12 64.96 -24.70
CA SER A 172 -20.73 64.25 -25.90
C SER A 172 -19.22 63.97 -25.94
N SER A 173 -18.82 62.81 -26.46
CA SER A 173 -17.40 62.44 -26.62
C SER A 173 -16.68 63.22 -27.72
N SER A 174 -17.41 63.97 -28.54
CA SER A 174 -16.88 64.90 -29.54
C SER A 174 -17.60 66.23 -29.46
N LEU A 175 -16.89 67.31 -29.76
CA LEU A 175 -17.34 68.69 -29.65
C LEU A 175 -16.79 69.53 -30.81
N ILE A 176 -17.62 70.37 -31.41
CA ILE A 176 -17.19 71.38 -32.39
C ILE A 176 -16.90 72.68 -31.65
N ILE A 177 -15.77 73.32 -31.94
CA ILE A 177 -15.33 74.57 -31.30
C ILE A 177 -15.00 75.67 -32.32
N THR A 178 -15.21 76.92 -31.93
CA THR A 178 -14.88 78.14 -32.70
C THR A 178 -14.02 79.09 -31.86
N GLN A 179 -13.42 80.11 -32.48
CA GLN A 179 -12.68 81.18 -31.78
C GLN A 179 -13.57 82.04 -30.85
N GLU A 180 -14.90 81.89 -30.93
CA GLU A 180 -15.88 82.65 -30.13
C GLU A 180 -16.36 81.86 -28.91
N ASP A 181 -16.00 80.58 -28.77
CA ASP A 181 -16.41 79.72 -27.67
C ASP A 181 -15.48 79.86 -26.43
N ASP A 182 -16.07 80.06 -25.25
CA ASP A 182 -15.40 79.92 -23.95
C ASP A 182 -15.30 78.42 -23.60
N ILE A 183 -14.13 77.82 -23.81
CA ILE A 183 -13.86 76.41 -23.50
C ILE A 183 -13.03 76.30 -22.22
N GLN A 184 -13.59 75.66 -21.20
CA GLN A 184 -12.91 75.38 -19.92
C GLN A 184 -12.73 73.88 -19.76
N ILE A 185 -11.52 73.45 -19.41
CA ILE A 185 -11.17 72.04 -19.20
C ILE A 185 -10.79 71.87 -17.73
N GLU A 186 -11.60 71.15 -16.97
CA GLU A 186 -11.27 70.75 -15.61
C GLU A 186 -10.61 69.37 -15.61
N LEU A 187 -9.37 69.34 -15.10
CA LEU A 187 -8.58 68.14 -14.92
C LEU A 187 -8.79 67.64 -13.48
N ALA A 188 -9.43 66.47 -13.33
CA ALA A 188 -9.73 65.92 -12.00
C ALA A 188 -8.47 65.33 -11.35
N GLU A 189 -8.02 65.96 -10.24
CA GLU A 189 -7.07 65.32 -9.33
C GLU A 189 -7.74 64.12 -8.63
N GLU A 190 -7.03 63.01 -8.56
CA GLU A 190 -7.51 61.78 -7.93
C GLU A 190 -6.52 61.33 -6.87
N LYS A 191 -6.99 61.14 -5.63
CA LYS A 191 -6.19 60.59 -4.53
C LYS A 191 -6.63 59.17 -4.24
N ILE A 192 -5.72 58.22 -4.39
CA ILE A 192 -5.88 56.83 -3.97
C ILE A 192 -5.24 56.72 -2.58
N GLU A 193 -6.01 56.33 -1.58
CA GLU A 193 -5.52 56.13 -0.21
C GLU A 193 -4.65 54.87 -0.10
N THR A 194 -3.68 54.93 0.82
CA THR A 194 -2.85 53.77 1.17
C THR A 194 -3.72 52.67 1.78
N LYS A 195 -3.64 51.46 1.23
CA LYS A 195 -4.29 50.27 1.79
C LYS A 195 -3.25 49.35 2.37
N TRP A 196 -3.50 48.83 3.56
CA TRP A 196 -2.60 47.90 4.22
C TRP A 196 -3.39 46.91 5.07
N ASN A 197 -2.77 45.80 5.41
CA ASN A 197 -3.27 44.87 6.43
C ASN A 197 -2.12 44.13 7.09
N ILE A 198 -2.35 43.68 8.32
CA ILE A 198 -1.46 42.78 9.03
C ILE A 198 -2.13 41.39 9.09
N SER A 199 -1.36 40.34 8.82
CA SER A 199 -1.78 38.95 8.99
C SER A 199 -0.75 38.16 9.82
N MET A 200 -1.23 37.12 10.48
CA MET A 200 -0.39 36.13 11.18
C MET A 200 -0.46 34.80 10.45
N ASP A 201 0.64 34.04 10.49
CA ASP A 201 0.61 32.64 10.07
C ASP A 201 -0.18 31.77 11.07
N LYS A 202 -0.53 30.55 10.67
CA LYS A 202 -1.36 29.63 11.47
C LYS A 202 -0.77 29.27 12.84
N ASN A 203 0.56 29.37 13.00
CA ASN A 203 1.25 29.03 14.24
C ASN A 203 1.58 30.26 15.09
N HIS A 204 1.17 31.47 14.67
CA HIS A 204 1.54 32.75 15.30
C HIS A 204 3.07 32.89 15.50
N LEU A 205 3.84 32.36 14.56
CA LEU A 205 5.30 32.48 14.47
C LEU A 205 5.73 33.69 13.64
N LYS A 206 4.90 34.20 12.72
CA LYS A 206 5.23 35.30 11.82
C LYS A 206 4.08 36.28 11.68
N VAL A 207 4.43 37.56 11.63
CA VAL A 207 3.52 38.65 11.32
C VAL A 207 3.95 39.29 10.01
N MET A 208 3.05 39.26 9.02
CA MET A 208 3.26 39.87 7.71
C MET A 208 2.42 41.15 7.59
N LEU A 209 3.06 42.23 7.15
CA LEU A 209 2.41 43.49 6.79
C LEU A 209 2.39 43.61 5.27
N ASN A 210 1.19 43.69 4.70
CA ASN A 210 1.00 43.90 3.27
C ASN A 210 0.68 45.38 3.05
N VAL A 211 1.49 46.08 2.26
CA VAL A 211 1.31 47.52 1.97
C VAL A 211 1.02 47.73 0.49
N PHE A 212 0.02 48.55 0.20
CA PHE A 212 -0.31 49.09 -1.11
C PHE A 212 -0.26 50.62 -0.99
N PRO A 213 0.88 51.26 -1.31
CA PRO A 213 1.06 52.70 -1.19
C PRO A 213 -0.02 53.49 -1.92
N GLY A 214 -0.52 54.54 -1.26
CA GLY A 214 -1.40 55.52 -1.87
C GLY A 214 -0.68 56.34 -2.92
N CYS A 215 -1.43 57.12 -3.69
CA CYS A 215 -0.87 58.05 -4.65
C CYS A 215 -1.82 59.20 -4.97
N LYS A 216 -1.23 60.35 -5.32
CA LYS A 216 -1.92 61.41 -6.01
C LYS A 216 -1.69 61.24 -7.51
N ILE A 217 -2.77 61.19 -8.29
CA ILE A 217 -2.76 61.24 -9.74
C ILE A 217 -3.09 62.67 -10.14
N THR A 218 -2.10 63.36 -10.69
CA THR A 218 -2.25 64.67 -11.33
C THR A 218 -2.31 64.48 -12.84
N ARG A 219 -3.20 65.22 -13.49
CA ARG A 219 -3.47 65.11 -14.92
C ARG A 219 -3.10 66.42 -15.60
N THR A 220 -2.37 66.35 -16.70
CA THR A 220 -2.04 67.49 -17.57
C THR A 220 -2.57 67.24 -18.97
N LEU A 221 -2.87 68.31 -19.70
CA LEU A 221 -3.25 68.24 -21.10
C LEU A 221 -1.97 68.28 -21.93
N ALA A 222 -1.66 67.20 -22.65
CA ALA A 222 -0.45 67.12 -23.47
C ALA A 222 -0.57 68.01 -24.71
N ASP A 223 0.55 68.59 -25.14
CA ASP A 223 0.60 69.42 -26.33
C ASP A 223 0.48 68.55 -27.60
N VAL A 224 -0.49 68.90 -28.46
CA VAL A 224 -0.83 68.15 -29.67
C VAL A 224 -1.00 69.14 -30.82
N GLY A 225 -0.19 68.99 -31.87
CA GLY A 225 -0.14 69.93 -32.99
C GLY A 225 -1.43 70.01 -33.84
N PRO A 226 -1.56 71.02 -34.72
CA PRO A 226 -2.81 71.36 -35.41
C PRO A 226 -3.43 70.22 -36.25
N SER A 227 -4.63 69.81 -35.84
CA SER A 227 -5.47 68.81 -36.51
C SER A 227 -6.89 69.31 -36.75
N GLU A 228 -7.52 68.88 -37.84
CA GLU A 228 -8.95 69.11 -38.13
C GLU A 228 -9.84 68.34 -37.15
N HIS A 229 -9.38 67.14 -36.77
CA HIS A 229 -9.93 66.36 -35.66
C HIS A 229 -8.85 66.18 -34.60
N LEU A 230 -8.89 67.01 -33.57
CA LEU A 230 -7.97 66.94 -32.44
C LEU A 230 -8.48 65.93 -31.41
N LYS A 231 -7.65 64.95 -31.04
CA LYS A 231 -7.91 64.11 -29.86
C LYS A 231 -7.15 64.74 -28.70
N LEU A 232 -7.86 65.14 -27.65
CA LEU A 232 -7.20 65.61 -26.43
C LEU A 232 -6.46 64.42 -25.81
N VAL A 233 -5.17 64.59 -25.54
CA VAL A 233 -4.31 63.60 -24.89
C VAL A 233 -4.04 64.07 -23.48
N ILE A 234 -4.20 63.17 -22.50
CA ILE A 234 -3.93 63.43 -21.09
C ILE A 234 -2.64 62.69 -20.74
N GLU A 235 -1.73 63.39 -20.08
CA GLU A 235 -0.62 62.77 -19.35
C GLU A 235 -1.01 62.65 -17.88
N GLU A 236 -0.81 61.44 -17.31
CA GLU A 236 -1.06 61.17 -15.89
C GLU A 236 0.29 61.04 -15.18
N GLU A 237 0.55 61.91 -14.20
CA GLU A 237 1.68 61.79 -13.30
C GLU A 237 1.19 61.17 -11.97
N LYS A 238 1.81 60.06 -11.57
CA LYS A 238 1.47 59.33 -10.34
C LYS A 238 2.55 59.58 -9.27
N ILE A 239 2.27 60.50 -8.36
CA ILE A 239 3.13 60.78 -7.21
C ILE A 239 2.71 59.85 -6.07
N VAL A 240 3.62 59.00 -5.60
CA VAL A 240 3.34 58.08 -4.48
C VAL A 240 3.22 58.88 -3.18
N ASP A 241 2.18 58.58 -2.42
CA ASP A 241 1.79 59.22 -1.16
C ASP A 241 1.44 58.11 -0.16
N ASN A 242 2.49 57.46 0.39
CA ASN A 242 2.34 56.43 1.40
C ASN A 242 2.04 57.10 2.75
N SER A 243 0.82 56.92 3.23
CA SER A 243 0.29 57.54 4.45
C SER A 243 0.35 56.61 5.67
N LEU A 244 0.97 55.43 5.54
CA LEU A 244 1.14 54.47 6.63
C LEU A 244 2.19 54.98 7.63
N THR A 245 1.84 55.09 8.91
CA THR A 245 2.80 55.51 9.95
C THR A 245 3.28 54.35 10.83
N TYR A 246 4.39 54.57 11.53
CA TYR A 246 4.87 53.64 12.56
C TYR A 246 3.85 53.44 13.68
N GLU A 247 3.13 54.50 14.06
CA GLU A 247 2.13 54.46 15.12
C GLU A 247 0.92 53.58 14.74
N ASP A 248 0.48 53.63 13.48
CA ASP A 248 -0.58 52.76 12.96
C ASP A 248 -0.19 51.27 13.07
N ILE A 249 1.03 50.94 12.64
CA ILE A 249 1.54 49.56 12.66
C ILE A 249 1.67 49.05 14.09
N ILE A 250 2.26 49.83 15.01
CA ILE A 250 2.40 49.42 16.41
C ILE A 250 1.03 49.27 17.10
N LYS A 251 0.09 50.18 16.84
CA LYS A 251 -1.27 50.12 17.39
C LYS A 251 -2.04 48.88 16.90
N GLU A 252 -1.83 48.46 15.66
CA GLU A 252 -2.44 47.24 15.12
C GLU A 252 -1.76 45.98 15.67
N LEU A 253 -0.43 45.98 15.81
CA LEU A 253 0.31 44.91 16.47
C LEU A 253 -0.13 44.71 17.93
N ASP A 254 -0.38 45.77 18.69
CA ASP A 254 -0.87 45.70 20.07
C ASP A 254 -2.32 45.15 20.14
N GLN A 255 -3.20 45.56 19.22
CA GLN A 255 -4.54 44.97 19.08
C GLN A 255 -4.48 43.46 18.77
N LEU A 256 -3.54 43.05 17.91
CA LEU A 256 -3.22 41.66 17.61
C LEU A 256 -2.41 40.96 18.72
N ARG A 257 -2.11 41.66 19.83
CA ARG A 257 -1.36 41.18 21.01
C ARG A 257 0.05 40.67 20.70
N VAL A 258 0.68 41.18 19.65
CA VAL A 258 2.07 40.90 19.35
C VAL A 258 2.94 41.57 20.41
N LYS A 259 3.84 40.79 21.02
CA LYS A 259 4.67 41.17 22.18
C LYS A 259 6.13 40.76 22.05
N TYR A 260 6.44 39.90 21.10
CA TYR A 260 7.76 39.32 20.90
C TYR A 260 8.16 39.39 19.42
N GLY A 261 9.46 39.56 19.16
CA GLY A 261 10.02 39.34 17.83
C GLY A 261 9.93 40.51 16.85
N PHE A 262 9.58 41.72 17.30
CA PHE A 262 9.44 42.90 16.44
C PHE A 262 10.68 43.16 15.57
N ASN A 263 10.44 43.32 14.27
CA ASN A 263 11.46 43.63 13.28
C ASN A 263 11.32 45.07 12.80
N HIS A 264 11.83 46.01 13.62
CA HIS A 264 11.73 47.45 13.36
C HIS A 264 12.32 47.87 11.99
N ASN A 265 13.31 47.13 11.47
CA ASN A 265 13.91 47.41 10.17
C ASN A 265 12.92 47.16 9.01
N GLU A 266 12.13 46.08 9.06
CA GLU A 266 11.10 45.80 8.06
C GLU A 266 9.89 46.73 8.22
N ILE A 267 9.56 47.14 9.45
CA ILE A 267 8.52 48.17 9.70
C ILE A 267 8.91 49.50 9.02
N MET A 268 10.16 49.96 9.16
CA MET A 268 10.62 51.18 8.50
C MET A 268 10.57 51.08 6.97
N LYS A 269 11.01 49.95 6.40
CA LYS A 269 10.90 49.70 4.94
C LYS A 269 9.45 49.72 4.46
N ALA A 270 8.50 49.21 5.25
CA ALA A 270 7.08 49.20 4.90
C ALA A 270 6.45 50.60 4.88
N ILE A 271 6.95 51.53 5.71
CA ILE A 271 6.54 52.94 5.73
C ILE A 271 7.16 53.69 4.54
N GLU A 272 8.43 53.40 4.22
CA GLU A 272 9.17 54.05 3.13
C GLU A 272 8.89 53.43 1.74
N THR A 273 8.11 52.35 1.66
CA THR A 273 7.88 51.65 0.38
C THR A 273 7.06 52.49 -0.60
N VAL A 274 7.54 52.55 -1.84
CA VAL A 274 6.87 53.21 -2.97
C VAL A 274 6.10 52.24 -3.87
N GLU A 275 6.33 50.93 -3.70
CA GLU A 275 5.66 49.86 -4.42
C GLU A 275 4.89 48.93 -3.46
N LYS A 276 4.01 48.09 -4.00
CA LYS A 276 3.32 47.05 -3.24
C LYS A 276 4.36 46.07 -2.68
N GLY A 277 4.36 45.86 -1.37
CA GLY A 277 5.28 44.94 -0.69
C GLY A 277 4.63 44.13 0.44
N GLU A 278 5.29 43.03 0.80
CA GLU A 278 4.97 42.18 1.95
C GLU A 278 6.19 42.16 2.87
N PHE A 279 6.01 42.49 4.16
CA PHE A 279 7.11 42.74 5.10
C PHE A 279 6.94 41.87 6.37
N GLU A 280 7.97 41.12 6.75
CA GLU A 280 7.95 40.30 7.98
C GLU A 280 8.31 41.16 9.20
N ILE A 281 7.28 41.75 9.81
CA ILE A 281 7.42 42.79 10.84
C ILE A 281 7.50 42.25 12.28
N ALA A 282 7.22 40.96 12.50
CA ALA A 282 7.60 40.28 13.74
C ALA A 282 7.76 38.76 13.55
N THR A 283 8.72 38.17 14.26
CA THR A 283 9.07 36.74 14.16
C THR A 283 9.26 36.11 15.55
N GLY A 284 8.51 35.05 15.83
CA GLY A 284 8.62 34.22 17.03
C GLY A 284 9.88 33.35 17.03
N LEU A 285 10.06 32.57 18.10
CA LEU A 285 11.13 31.56 18.17
C LEU A 285 10.57 30.18 17.82
N GLU A 286 11.06 29.54 16.77
CA GLU A 286 10.63 28.18 16.42
C GLU A 286 11.08 27.15 17.46
N PRO A 287 10.22 26.16 17.80
CA PRO A 287 10.59 25.06 18.70
C PRO A 287 11.63 24.14 18.05
N LYS A 288 12.69 23.80 18.79
CA LYS A 288 13.73 22.87 18.30
C LYS A 288 13.32 21.43 18.61
N PRO A 289 13.24 20.52 17.62
CA PRO A 289 12.84 19.15 17.86
C PRO A 289 13.88 18.41 18.73
N GLY A 290 13.38 17.56 19.63
CA GLY A 290 14.21 16.65 20.41
C GLY A 290 14.60 15.39 19.60
N LYS A 291 15.24 14.45 20.28
CA LYS A 291 15.52 13.10 19.75
C LYS A 291 14.77 12.05 20.57
N ASN A 292 14.11 11.11 19.90
CA ASN A 292 13.63 9.90 20.56
C ASN A 292 14.81 9.09 21.09
N GLY A 293 14.57 8.22 22.08
CA GLY A 293 15.59 7.27 22.53
C GLY A 293 15.97 6.28 21.43
N TRP A 294 17.18 5.74 21.47
CA TRP A 294 17.68 4.77 20.49
C TRP A 294 18.63 3.75 21.13
N VAL A 295 18.89 2.65 20.41
CA VAL A 295 19.96 1.70 20.76
C VAL A 295 21.08 1.80 19.74
N GLU A 296 22.24 2.26 20.19
CA GLU A 296 23.50 2.13 19.47
C GLU A 296 23.98 0.68 19.62
N VAL A 297 24.39 0.05 18.51
CA VAL A 297 24.90 -1.32 18.53
C VAL A 297 26.41 -1.24 18.36
N LEU A 298 27.14 -1.88 19.28
CA LEU A 298 28.60 -1.84 19.35
C LEU A 298 29.27 -3.09 18.77
N VAL A 299 28.47 -4.08 18.34
CA VAL A 299 28.95 -5.35 17.77
C VAL A 299 28.52 -5.49 16.31
N LYS A 300 29.33 -6.24 15.53
CA LYS A 300 28.94 -6.63 14.17
C LYS A 300 27.73 -7.57 14.26
N LEU A 301 26.68 -7.26 13.50
CA LEU A 301 25.46 -8.08 13.41
C LEU A 301 25.44 -8.89 12.11
N GLU A 302 25.81 -8.23 11.01
CA GLU A 302 25.68 -8.76 9.67
C GLU A 302 26.77 -9.80 9.38
N THR A 303 26.31 -10.98 8.97
CA THR A 303 27.16 -11.95 8.26
C THR A 303 27.44 -11.37 6.87
N GLU A 304 28.71 -11.21 6.46
CA GLU A 304 29.00 -10.56 5.17
C GLU A 304 28.43 -11.38 4.01
N SER A 305 27.41 -10.80 3.36
CA SER A 305 26.58 -11.48 2.36
C SER A 305 27.34 -11.71 1.06
N GLY A 306 27.95 -12.89 0.97
CA GLY A 306 28.49 -13.43 -0.27
C GLY A 306 30.00 -13.29 -0.42
N LEU A 307 30.46 -13.89 -1.51
CA LEU A 307 31.88 -14.04 -1.81
C LEU A 307 32.43 -12.71 -2.32
N LYS A 308 33.30 -12.05 -1.54
CA LYS A 308 34.11 -10.96 -2.10
C LYS A 308 35.02 -11.51 -3.18
N GLU A 309 34.81 -10.98 -4.37
CA GLU A 309 35.54 -11.29 -5.59
C GLU A 309 36.73 -10.34 -5.65
N LYS A 310 37.95 -10.89 -5.64
CA LYS A 310 39.17 -10.10 -5.83
C LYS A 310 39.25 -9.61 -7.28
N GLU A 311 40.12 -8.64 -7.52
CA GLU A 311 40.39 -8.10 -8.86
C GLU A 311 40.87 -9.18 -9.85
N ASP A 312 41.43 -10.30 -9.36
CA ASP A 312 41.84 -11.46 -10.15
C ASP A 312 40.72 -12.51 -10.38
N GLY A 313 39.49 -12.23 -9.93
CA GLY A 313 38.33 -13.14 -10.01
C GLY A 313 38.32 -14.26 -8.97
N SER A 314 39.38 -14.43 -8.18
CA SER A 314 39.42 -15.39 -7.09
C SER A 314 38.51 -14.96 -5.93
N ILE A 315 38.07 -15.95 -5.16
CA ILE A 315 37.17 -15.76 -4.01
C ILE A 315 38.02 -15.71 -2.75
N ASP A 316 37.89 -14.66 -1.94
CA ASP A 316 38.54 -14.65 -0.63
C ASP A 316 37.76 -15.49 0.40
N PHE A 317 38.09 -16.78 0.48
CA PHE A 317 37.56 -17.68 1.50
C PHE A 317 38.00 -17.34 2.93
N LYS A 318 38.96 -16.41 3.12
CA LYS A 318 39.39 -15.93 4.44
C LYS A 318 38.41 -14.92 5.02
N GLU A 319 37.79 -14.07 4.20
CA GLU A 319 36.77 -13.09 4.64
C GLU A 319 35.34 -13.66 4.77
N ILE A 320 35.10 -14.90 4.32
CA ILE A 320 33.84 -15.63 4.63
C ILE A 320 33.73 -15.95 6.14
N ASN A 321 34.85 -15.95 6.86
CA ASN A 321 34.89 -16.28 8.28
C ASN A 321 34.58 -15.05 9.13
N ASP A 322 33.32 -14.87 9.49
CA ASP A 322 32.84 -15.42 10.75
C ASP A 322 31.34 -15.12 10.90
N ILE A 323 30.57 -16.13 11.34
CA ILE A 323 29.27 -15.88 11.97
C ILE A 323 29.57 -14.93 13.13
N PRO A 324 29.05 -13.68 13.15
CA PRO A 324 29.44 -12.70 14.15
C PRO A 324 29.20 -13.29 15.54
N ALA A 325 30.27 -13.46 16.30
CA ALA A 325 30.25 -14.18 17.57
C ALA A 325 30.72 -13.25 18.68
N ILE A 326 29.98 -13.24 19.78
CA ILE A 326 30.32 -12.50 20.98
C ILE A 326 30.56 -13.46 22.14
N ALA A 327 31.41 -13.03 23.08
CA ALA A 327 31.64 -13.74 24.33
C ALA A 327 30.54 -13.46 25.36
N GLU A 328 30.42 -14.34 26.35
CA GLU A 328 29.71 -14.04 27.59
C GLU A 328 30.33 -12.81 28.29
N GLY A 329 29.51 -11.92 28.82
CA GLY A 329 29.92 -10.64 29.39
C GLY A 329 30.24 -9.52 28.38
N GLN A 330 30.17 -9.77 27.06
CA GLN A 330 30.44 -8.74 26.06
C GLN A 330 29.27 -7.76 25.90
N VAL A 331 29.58 -6.46 25.80
CA VAL A 331 28.58 -5.40 25.54
C VAL A 331 28.15 -5.45 24.06
N ILE A 332 26.84 -5.54 23.84
CA ILE A 332 26.18 -5.60 22.52
C ILE A 332 25.80 -4.20 22.03
N GLY A 333 25.40 -3.32 22.94
CA GLY A 333 24.91 -1.99 22.60
C GLY A 333 24.64 -1.11 23.82
N VAL A 334 24.35 0.17 23.56
CA VAL A 334 24.05 1.20 24.57
C VAL A 334 22.68 1.80 24.27
N VAL A 335 21.87 1.97 25.31
CA VAL A 335 20.52 2.52 25.26
C VAL A 335 20.56 3.98 25.65
N TYR A 336 20.24 4.86 24.70
CA TYR A 336 20.15 6.30 24.93
C TYR A 336 18.71 6.70 25.22
N ASP A 337 18.52 7.47 26.29
CA ASP A 337 17.24 8.05 26.68
C ASP A 337 16.80 9.17 25.73
N PRO A 338 15.48 9.45 25.63
CA PRO A 338 14.96 10.51 24.77
C PRO A 338 15.43 11.89 25.23
N VAL A 339 15.99 12.65 24.30
CA VAL A 339 16.41 14.04 24.53
C VAL A 339 15.20 14.95 24.24
N PRO A 340 14.65 15.70 25.20
CA PRO A 340 13.52 16.58 24.96
C PRO A 340 13.90 17.70 23.98
N GLY A 341 12.91 18.17 23.21
CA GLY A 341 13.07 19.36 22.38
C GLY A 341 13.06 20.65 23.20
N VAL A 342 13.53 21.75 22.62
CA VAL A 342 13.47 23.09 23.24
C VAL A 342 12.19 23.78 22.77
N PRO A 343 11.26 24.16 23.67
CA PRO A 343 10.07 24.93 23.30
C PRO A 343 10.42 26.24 22.60
N GLY A 344 9.55 26.63 21.67
CA GLY A 344 9.57 27.94 21.01
C GLY A 344 8.65 28.94 21.72
N VAL A 345 8.51 30.13 21.16
CA VAL A 345 7.51 31.13 21.56
C VAL A 345 6.87 31.78 20.34
N THR A 346 5.55 32.01 20.39
CA THR A 346 4.83 32.80 19.38
C THR A 346 5.22 34.28 19.44
N VAL A 347 4.86 35.04 18.41
CA VAL A 347 4.92 36.52 18.44
C VAL A 347 4.03 37.13 19.53
N GLN A 348 3.01 36.40 20.01
CA GLN A 348 2.14 36.79 21.13
C GLN A 348 2.72 36.43 22.50
N ASN A 349 3.92 35.83 22.53
CA ASN A 349 4.64 35.33 23.71
C ASN A 349 3.97 34.12 24.40
N ASP A 350 3.21 33.33 23.65
CA ASP A 350 2.70 32.02 24.09
C ASP A 350 3.73 30.91 23.81
N PRO A 351 3.88 29.91 24.71
CA PRO A 351 4.86 28.84 24.53
C PRO A 351 4.44 27.87 23.41
N LEU A 352 5.33 27.65 22.43
CA LEU A 352 5.16 26.63 21.40
C LEU A 352 5.81 25.33 21.86
N PRO A 353 5.05 24.27 22.18
CA PRO A 353 5.63 23.02 22.64
C PRO A 353 6.46 22.36 21.53
N ALA A 354 7.67 21.93 21.88
CA ALA A 354 8.46 21.10 20.98
C ALA A 354 7.79 19.73 20.80
N LYS A 355 8.03 19.10 19.63
CA LYS A 355 7.52 17.76 19.33
C LYS A 355 7.92 16.78 20.43
N GLN A 356 6.94 16.07 20.99
CA GLN A 356 7.16 15.09 22.05
C GLN A 356 8.14 14.00 21.59
N THR A 357 9.08 13.66 22.47
CA THR A 357 10.02 12.56 22.27
C THR A 357 9.65 11.37 23.13
N PHE A 358 9.96 10.18 22.61
CA PHE A 358 9.55 8.90 23.20
C PHE A 358 10.77 8.02 23.49
N PRO A 359 10.78 7.26 24.60
CA PRO A 359 11.84 6.31 24.89
C PRO A 359 11.83 5.14 23.90
N VAL A 360 12.98 4.49 23.75
CA VAL A 360 13.08 3.26 22.97
C VAL A 360 12.48 2.10 23.76
N VAL A 361 11.63 1.31 23.10
CA VAL A 361 11.02 0.10 23.68
C VAL A 361 11.98 -1.06 23.45
N LEU A 362 12.81 -1.34 24.46
CA LEU A 362 13.78 -2.43 24.42
C LEU A 362 13.14 -3.75 24.87
N GLN A 363 13.13 -4.76 23.99
CA GLN A 363 12.86 -6.15 24.37
C GLN A 363 14.18 -6.93 24.43
N LEU A 364 14.45 -7.50 25.59
CA LEU A 364 15.56 -8.43 25.81
C LEU A 364 15.01 -9.86 25.73
N ASP A 365 15.54 -10.64 24.80
CA ASP A 365 15.22 -12.06 24.62
C ASP A 365 16.33 -12.94 25.23
N LYS A 366 16.44 -14.20 24.81
CA LYS A 366 17.41 -15.14 25.39
C LYS A 366 18.86 -14.70 25.17
N GLY A 367 19.68 -14.95 26.20
CA GLY A 367 21.13 -14.76 26.15
C GLY A 367 21.60 -13.32 26.35
N VAL A 368 20.73 -12.39 26.78
CA VAL A 368 21.09 -10.99 27.03
C VAL A 368 20.44 -10.42 28.29
N GLU A 369 21.10 -9.44 28.88
CA GLU A 369 20.62 -8.66 30.03
C GLU A 369 20.95 -7.16 29.82
N ARG A 370 20.30 -6.27 30.56
CA ARG A 370 20.64 -4.84 30.60
C ARG A 370 21.20 -4.47 31.97
N VAL A 371 22.37 -3.85 31.97
CA VAL A 371 23.06 -3.34 33.15
C VAL A 371 23.26 -1.84 32.95
N GLY A 372 22.47 -1.03 33.66
CA GLY A 372 22.46 0.43 33.47
C GLY A 372 21.92 0.82 32.09
N ASP A 373 22.72 1.51 31.29
CA ASP A 373 22.48 1.85 29.89
C ASP A 373 22.98 0.78 28.91
N GLN A 374 23.79 -0.18 29.35
CA GLN A 374 24.41 -1.19 28.49
C GLN A 374 23.57 -2.46 28.34
N ILE A 375 23.58 -3.04 27.15
CA ILE A 375 23.04 -4.37 26.86
C ILE A 375 24.22 -5.34 26.80
N ILE A 376 24.22 -6.38 27.63
CA ILE A 376 25.33 -7.30 27.86
C ILE A 376 24.90 -8.73 27.49
N SER A 377 25.82 -9.51 26.92
CA SER A 377 25.61 -10.92 26.65
C SER A 377 25.72 -11.78 27.90
N LEU A 378 24.77 -12.70 28.09
CA LEU A 378 24.80 -13.74 29.12
C LEU A 378 25.36 -15.09 28.64
N GLN A 379 25.73 -15.22 27.36
CA GLN A 379 26.29 -16.46 26.81
C GLN A 379 27.14 -16.20 25.57
N ALA A 380 28.03 -17.13 25.21
CA ALA A 380 28.70 -17.07 23.92
C ALA A 380 27.73 -17.44 22.78
N GLY A 381 27.76 -16.69 21.67
CA GLY A 381 26.85 -16.92 20.55
C GLY A 381 26.79 -15.77 19.54
N ARG A 382 25.83 -15.80 18.61
CA ARG A 382 25.60 -14.75 17.62
C ARG A 382 24.62 -13.69 18.14
N PRO A 383 24.97 -12.39 18.19
CA PRO A 383 24.01 -11.34 18.50
C PRO A 383 23.00 -11.18 17.35
N LYS A 384 21.72 -11.06 17.69
CA LYS A 384 20.65 -10.66 16.77
C LYS A 384 19.96 -9.42 17.33
N VAL A 385 19.91 -8.36 16.54
CA VAL A 385 19.22 -7.10 16.89
C VAL A 385 18.19 -6.78 15.80
N GLU A 386 16.91 -6.78 16.16
CA GLU A 386 15.80 -6.45 15.27
C GLU A 386 15.28 -5.06 15.64
N LYS A 387 15.28 -4.11 14.69
CA LYS A 387 14.80 -2.72 14.90
C LYS A 387 13.51 -2.48 14.10
N ARG A 388 12.45 -2.00 14.76
CA ARG A 388 11.17 -1.64 14.15
C ARG A 388 10.65 -0.32 14.75
N GLY A 389 11.00 0.80 14.12
CA GLY A 389 10.69 2.13 14.67
C GLY A 389 11.39 2.34 16.03
N LEU A 390 10.61 2.59 17.07
CA LEU A 390 11.10 2.72 18.45
C LEU A 390 11.23 1.38 19.18
N PHE A 391 10.79 0.27 18.60
CA PHE A 391 10.97 -1.06 19.17
C PHE A 391 12.32 -1.63 18.76
N VAL A 392 13.12 -2.06 19.73
CA VAL A 392 14.40 -2.74 19.50
C VAL A 392 14.38 -4.04 20.28
N LYS A 393 14.53 -5.16 19.58
CA LYS A 393 14.65 -6.48 20.19
C LYS A 393 16.09 -6.95 20.08
N VAL A 394 16.67 -7.43 21.19
CA VAL A 394 18.04 -7.94 21.24
C VAL A 394 18.06 -9.35 21.82
N SER A 395 18.85 -10.24 21.23
CA SER A 395 19.04 -11.62 21.69
C SER A 395 20.40 -12.16 21.27
N VAL A 396 20.82 -13.28 21.86
CA VAL A 396 22.03 -14.01 21.46
C VAL A 396 21.67 -15.47 21.19
N LEU A 397 21.86 -15.90 19.94
CA LEU A 397 21.66 -17.29 19.53
C LEU A 397 22.90 -18.11 19.94
N PRO A 398 22.76 -19.20 20.72
CA PRO A 398 23.90 -20.02 21.08
C PRO A 398 24.43 -20.76 19.84
N LYS A 399 25.70 -21.18 19.87
CA LYS A 399 26.34 -21.95 18.78
C LYS A 399 26.76 -23.35 19.27
N LEU A 400 26.37 -24.39 18.52
CA LEU A 400 26.82 -25.77 18.72
C LEU A 400 27.92 -26.11 17.71
N THR A 401 29.12 -26.47 18.17
CA THR A 401 30.19 -26.98 17.30
C THR A 401 30.34 -28.49 17.46
N HIS A 402 29.88 -29.26 16.47
CA HIS A 402 30.09 -30.70 16.38
C HIS A 402 31.43 -31.01 15.72
N LYS A 403 32.35 -31.64 16.46
CA LYS A 403 33.75 -31.82 16.04
C LYS A 403 33.98 -33.03 15.11
N ALA A 404 33.06 -33.99 15.10
CA ALA A 404 33.16 -35.24 14.36
C ALA A 404 32.26 -35.23 13.09
N ASN A 405 32.15 -36.37 12.41
CA ASN A 405 31.12 -36.59 11.41
C ASN A 405 29.73 -36.63 12.08
N VAL A 406 28.69 -36.32 11.29
CA VAL A 406 27.31 -36.64 11.65
C VAL A 406 26.97 -37.96 10.99
N ASP A 407 26.76 -38.99 11.79
CA ASP A 407 26.64 -40.39 11.40
C ASP A 407 25.73 -41.16 12.38
N LEU A 408 25.70 -42.49 12.30
CA LEU A 408 24.89 -43.34 13.19
C LEU A 408 25.35 -43.33 14.66
N GLU A 409 26.59 -42.96 14.95
CA GLU A 409 27.11 -42.85 16.32
C GLU A 409 26.73 -41.51 16.94
N SER A 410 26.85 -40.41 16.20
CA SER A 410 26.38 -39.10 16.67
C SER A 410 24.86 -38.97 16.69
N GLY A 411 24.18 -39.65 15.76
CA GLY A 411 22.78 -39.47 15.45
C GLY A 411 22.47 -38.11 14.80
N ASN A 412 21.16 -37.85 14.63
CA ASN A 412 20.64 -36.61 14.04
C ASN A 412 20.80 -35.41 14.98
N ILE A 413 21.25 -34.28 14.45
CA ILE A 413 21.41 -33.03 15.21
C ILE A 413 20.15 -32.17 15.06
N ARG A 414 19.57 -31.74 16.19
CA ARG A 414 18.51 -30.72 16.24
C ARG A 414 18.86 -29.67 17.29
N PHE A 415 19.06 -28.42 16.89
CA PHE A 415 19.55 -27.38 17.79
C PHE A 415 18.79 -26.05 17.68
N ARG A 416 18.65 -25.36 18.82
CA ARG A 416 17.95 -24.06 18.91
C ARG A 416 18.97 -22.91 18.96
N GLY A 417 19.67 -22.74 17.84
CA GLY A 417 20.73 -21.78 17.63
C GLY A 417 21.49 -22.12 16.36
N ASP A 418 22.73 -21.66 16.25
CA ASP A 418 23.61 -21.93 15.11
C ASP A 418 24.31 -23.28 15.28
N VAL A 419 24.58 -23.99 14.18
CA VAL A 419 25.29 -25.28 14.17
C VAL A 419 26.50 -25.22 13.25
N GLU A 420 27.67 -25.60 13.76
CA GLU A 420 28.88 -25.83 12.96
C GLU A 420 29.30 -27.30 13.03
N VAL A 421 29.34 -27.98 11.89
CA VAL A 421 29.84 -29.35 11.73
C VAL A 421 31.24 -29.31 11.13
N LEU A 422 32.24 -29.76 11.88
CA LEU A 422 33.64 -29.83 11.41
C LEU A 422 33.93 -31.10 10.58
N GLY A 423 33.12 -32.15 10.75
CA GLY A 423 33.18 -33.39 9.97
C GLY A 423 32.29 -33.39 8.73
N LYS A 424 32.07 -34.59 8.19
CA LYS A 424 31.12 -34.87 7.10
C LYS A 424 29.71 -35.04 7.65
N ILE A 425 28.72 -35.01 6.77
CA ILE A 425 27.36 -35.47 7.09
C ILE A 425 27.07 -36.69 6.22
N GLU A 426 26.84 -37.83 6.87
CA GLU A 426 26.72 -39.15 6.24
C GLU A 426 25.28 -39.51 5.87
N GLU A 427 25.13 -40.64 5.16
CA GLU A 427 23.86 -41.07 4.56
C GLU A 427 22.76 -41.28 5.60
N GLY A 428 21.56 -40.77 5.29
CA GLY A 428 20.37 -40.89 6.14
C GLY A 428 20.29 -39.88 7.29
N MET A 429 21.32 -39.03 7.49
CA MET A 429 21.35 -38.08 8.61
C MET A 429 20.51 -36.81 8.37
N LEU A 430 20.08 -36.20 9.48
CA LEU A 430 19.39 -34.93 9.56
C LEU A 430 20.17 -33.95 10.45
N VAL A 431 20.40 -32.74 9.95
CA VAL A 431 20.86 -31.60 10.75
C VAL A 431 19.84 -30.47 10.63
N GLU A 432 19.28 -30.05 11.75
CA GLU A 432 18.21 -29.05 11.84
C GLU A 432 18.57 -27.96 12.87
N ALA A 433 18.53 -26.69 12.45
CA ALA A 433 18.93 -25.54 13.25
C ALA A 433 17.92 -24.40 13.15
N THR A 434 17.64 -23.72 14.27
CA THR A 434 16.83 -22.48 14.26
C THR A 434 17.64 -21.21 13.97
N GLY A 435 18.93 -21.36 13.67
CA GLY A 435 19.82 -20.33 13.16
C GLY A 435 20.49 -20.80 11.87
N ASP A 436 21.79 -20.57 11.74
CA ASP A 436 22.59 -20.94 10.57
C ASP A 436 23.23 -22.32 10.71
N ILE A 437 23.54 -22.96 9.59
CA ILE A 437 24.31 -24.21 9.54
C ILE A 437 25.58 -24.01 8.72
N THR A 438 26.74 -24.21 9.36
CA THR A 438 28.05 -24.25 8.70
C THR A 438 28.58 -25.68 8.66
N ILE A 439 29.01 -26.15 7.49
CA ILE A 439 29.49 -27.52 7.27
C ILE A 439 30.87 -27.47 6.62
N ARG A 440 31.90 -27.98 7.31
CA ARG A 440 33.30 -27.88 6.84
C ARG A 440 33.70 -28.96 5.83
N LYS A 441 32.96 -30.07 5.72
CA LYS A 441 33.24 -31.18 4.77
C LYS A 441 31.99 -31.61 3.99
N GLU A 442 32.05 -32.75 3.30
CA GLU A 442 31.02 -33.17 2.34
C GLU A 442 29.71 -33.61 3.00
N VAL A 443 28.62 -33.44 2.26
CA VAL A 443 27.24 -33.74 2.66
C VAL A 443 26.70 -34.81 1.71
N ASN A 444 26.42 -36.00 2.21
CA ASN A 444 26.04 -37.16 1.39
C ASN A 444 24.69 -37.72 1.83
N ARG A 445 23.72 -37.80 0.91
CA ARG A 445 22.39 -38.43 1.10
C ARG A 445 21.71 -38.08 2.42
N SER A 446 21.74 -36.80 2.78
CA SER A 446 21.26 -36.28 4.07
C SER A 446 20.32 -35.09 3.88
N LYS A 447 19.72 -34.63 4.98
CA LYS A 447 18.80 -33.50 5.01
C LYS A 447 19.28 -32.41 5.93
N ILE A 448 19.40 -31.19 5.42
CA ILE A 448 19.90 -30.02 6.14
C ILE A 448 18.83 -28.94 6.16
N LEU A 449 18.40 -28.51 7.35
CA LEU A 449 17.30 -27.57 7.56
C LEU A 449 17.77 -26.40 8.45
N ALA A 450 17.98 -25.23 7.86
CA ALA A 450 18.27 -23.99 8.59
C ALA A 450 17.06 -23.04 8.54
N ALA A 451 16.79 -22.35 9.65
CA ALA A 451 15.92 -21.19 9.63
C ALA A 451 16.62 -19.99 8.96
N GLY A 452 17.91 -19.79 9.27
CA GLY A 452 18.79 -18.80 8.63
C GLY A 452 19.50 -19.36 7.40
N ALA A 453 20.82 -19.16 7.33
CA ALA A 453 21.67 -19.53 6.20
C ALA A 453 22.27 -20.95 6.26
N ILE A 454 22.70 -21.48 5.12
CA ILE A 454 23.53 -22.70 5.02
C ILE A 454 24.82 -22.41 4.25
N THR A 455 25.97 -22.61 4.89
CA THR A 455 27.29 -22.54 4.24
C THR A 455 27.95 -23.91 4.30
N SER A 456 28.22 -24.51 3.14
CA SER A 456 29.05 -25.72 3.05
C SER A 456 30.35 -25.44 2.33
N TYR A 457 31.46 -25.86 2.93
CA TYR A 457 32.78 -25.88 2.29
C TYR A 457 33.03 -27.18 1.50
N GLY A 458 32.27 -28.25 1.81
CA GLY A 458 32.30 -29.50 1.06
C GLY A 458 31.17 -29.60 0.03
N ASN A 459 31.32 -30.55 -0.91
CA ASN A 459 30.34 -30.81 -1.97
C ASN A 459 29.05 -31.41 -1.42
N ILE A 460 27.93 -31.10 -2.07
CA ILE A 460 26.60 -31.61 -1.74
C ILE A 460 26.22 -32.73 -2.72
N MET A 461 26.03 -33.95 -2.22
CA MET A 461 25.75 -35.15 -3.00
C MET A 461 24.43 -35.79 -2.56
N SER A 462 23.49 -35.96 -3.51
CA SER A 462 22.19 -36.61 -3.31
C SER A 462 21.40 -36.14 -2.07
N SER A 463 21.51 -34.86 -1.69
CA SER A 463 21.02 -34.33 -0.40
C SER A 463 19.96 -33.24 -0.59
N GLU A 464 19.21 -32.95 0.47
CA GLU A 464 18.21 -31.87 0.51
C GLU A 464 18.66 -30.76 1.47
N LEU A 465 18.86 -29.54 0.96
CA LEU A 465 19.20 -28.35 1.75
C LEU A 465 18.03 -27.35 1.69
N SER A 466 17.58 -26.87 2.85
CA SER A 466 16.51 -25.87 2.97
C SER A 466 16.91 -24.78 3.95
N ALA A 467 17.01 -23.53 3.47
CA ALA A 467 17.38 -22.34 4.22
C ALA A 467 16.27 -21.27 4.15
N GLY A 468 16.19 -20.35 5.13
CA GLY A 468 15.20 -19.26 5.10
C GLY A 468 13.74 -19.74 5.25
N LYS A 469 13.52 -20.74 6.09
CA LYS A 469 12.36 -21.62 5.98
C LYS A 469 11.04 -21.02 6.50
N SER A 470 10.38 -20.20 5.67
CA SER A 470 8.92 -20.03 5.62
C SER A 470 8.38 -19.44 4.32
N ASN A 471 9.17 -18.69 3.54
CA ASN A 471 8.57 -17.54 2.84
C ASN A 471 7.93 -17.78 1.46
N MET A 472 8.28 -18.79 0.65
CA MET A 472 7.62 -18.96 -0.66
C MET A 472 6.10 -19.20 -0.53
N ILE A 473 5.72 -20.21 0.25
CA ILE A 473 4.31 -20.58 0.45
C ILE A 473 3.60 -19.50 1.28
N ILE A 474 4.27 -18.91 2.27
CA ILE A 474 3.67 -17.86 3.10
C ILE A 474 3.47 -16.55 2.31
N THR A 475 4.37 -16.15 1.40
CA THR A 475 4.14 -15.03 0.48
C THR A 475 2.98 -15.36 -0.48
N GLU A 476 2.97 -16.56 -1.09
CA GLU A 476 1.89 -16.94 -2.01
C GLU A 476 0.53 -16.95 -1.31
N LEU A 477 0.44 -17.50 -0.08
CA LEU A 477 -0.77 -17.45 0.74
C LEU A 477 -1.09 -16.01 1.18
N GLY A 478 -0.09 -15.19 1.46
CA GLY A 478 -0.20 -13.77 1.78
C GLY A 478 -0.87 -12.95 0.68
N ASP A 479 -0.49 -13.16 -0.58
CA ASP A 479 -1.12 -12.52 -1.74
C ASP A 479 -2.62 -12.85 -1.89
N HIS A 480 -3.03 -14.03 -1.39
CA HIS A 480 -4.43 -14.46 -1.40
C HIS A 480 -5.16 -13.90 -0.16
N LEU A 481 -4.52 -13.91 1.01
CA LEU A 481 -5.04 -13.27 2.22
C LEU A 481 -5.23 -11.75 2.02
N ALA A 482 -4.36 -11.06 1.28
CA ALA A 482 -4.52 -9.63 0.95
C ALA A 482 -5.87 -9.36 0.27
N LYS A 483 -6.16 -10.12 -0.80
CA LYS A 483 -7.40 -10.01 -1.60
C LYS A 483 -8.63 -10.40 -0.77
N ILE A 484 -8.51 -11.45 0.05
CA ILE A 484 -9.57 -11.89 0.96
C ILE A 484 -9.84 -10.83 2.04
N ASN A 485 -8.80 -10.26 2.66
CA ASN A 485 -8.88 -9.22 3.69
C ASN A 485 -9.60 -7.97 3.16
N MET A 486 -9.23 -7.50 1.96
CA MET A 486 -9.86 -6.33 1.32
C MET A 486 -11.37 -6.55 1.09
N ASN A 487 -11.74 -7.67 0.48
CA ASN A 487 -13.15 -8.01 0.24
C ASN A 487 -13.91 -8.22 1.56
N LEU A 488 -13.30 -8.88 2.55
CA LEU A 488 -13.92 -9.15 3.84
C LEU A 488 -14.20 -7.87 4.64
N LYS A 489 -13.28 -6.88 4.60
CA LYS A 489 -13.51 -5.53 5.16
C LYS A 489 -14.70 -4.84 4.51
N MET A 490 -14.85 -4.92 3.18
CA MET A 490 -16.00 -4.36 2.46
C MET A 490 -17.31 -5.09 2.79
N ILE A 491 -17.29 -6.41 2.89
CA ILE A 491 -18.44 -7.23 3.32
C ILE A 491 -18.87 -6.84 4.74
N LEU A 492 -17.92 -6.72 5.68
CA LEU A 492 -18.20 -6.31 7.06
C LEU A 492 -18.81 -4.90 7.13
N LYS A 493 -18.26 -3.91 6.40
CA LYS A 493 -18.80 -2.54 6.35
C LYS A 493 -20.24 -2.52 5.82
N LEU A 494 -20.56 -3.33 4.82
CA LEU A 494 -21.92 -3.45 4.28
C LEU A 494 -22.87 -4.18 5.25
N ILE A 495 -22.40 -5.21 5.96
CA ILE A 495 -23.17 -5.86 7.03
C ILE A 495 -23.48 -4.85 8.15
N GLU A 496 -22.52 -4.03 8.56
CA GLU A 496 -22.72 -2.97 9.55
C GLU A 496 -23.74 -1.93 9.08
N GLN A 497 -23.61 -1.40 7.85
CA GLN A 497 -24.56 -0.45 7.28
C GLN A 497 -25.98 -1.03 7.16
N LEU A 498 -26.10 -2.27 6.68
CA LEU A 498 -27.40 -2.93 6.51
C LEU A 498 -28.04 -3.28 7.86
N THR A 499 -27.28 -3.78 8.85
CA THR A 499 -27.80 -4.06 10.21
C THR A 499 -28.26 -2.81 10.96
N GLN A 500 -27.74 -1.63 10.63
CA GLN A 500 -28.22 -0.35 11.16
C GLN A 500 -29.53 0.15 10.50
N SER A 501 -29.82 -0.29 9.27
CA SER A 501 -31.01 0.10 8.50
C SER A 501 -32.33 -0.33 9.17
N PRO A 502 -33.38 0.52 9.17
CA PRO A 502 -34.70 0.16 9.68
C PRO A 502 -35.30 -1.09 9.03
N ALA A 503 -35.06 -1.31 7.73
CA ALA A 503 -35.54 -2.49 7.00
C ALA A 503 -34.98 -3.81 7.57
N PHE A 504 -33.76 -3.80 8.09
CA PHE A 504 -33.11 -5.00 8.63
C PHE A 504 -33.54 -5.36 10.06
N LYS A 505 -34.18 -4.42 10.77
CA LYS A 505 -34.68 -4.63 12.13
C LYS A 505 -35.96 -5.48 12.16
N ASN A 506 -36.66 -5.62 11.03
CA ASN A 506 -37.89 -6.39 10.94
C ASN A 506 -37.66 -7.87 10.58
N THR A 507 -37.65 -8.68 11.65
CA THR A 507 -38.26 -10.03 11.73
C THR A 507 -37.48 -11.31 11.41
N ASP A 508 -36.46 -11.39 10.53
CA ASP A 508 -35.84 -12.72 10.21
C ASP A 508 -34.35 -12.91 10.59
N PHE A 509 -33.49 -11.89 10.48
CA PHE A 509 -32.03 -12.06 10.63
C PHE A 509 -31.58 -12.38 12.07
N ASN A 510 -32.25 -11.83 13.09
CA ASN A 510 -31.99 -12.15 14.50
C ASN A 510 -32.27 -13.62 14.86
N ARG A 511 -33.02 -14.36 14.03
CA ARG A 511 -33.31 -15.80 14.22
C ARG A 511 -32.48 -16.72 13.31
N ARG A 512 -32.04 -16.23 12.14
CA ARG A 512 -31.32 -17.03 11.12
C ARG A 512 -29.82 -16.72 11.02
N GLY A 513 -29.32 -15.76 11.79
CA GLY A 513 -27.91 -15.32 11.74
C GLY A 513 -27.58 -14.51 10.49
N LEU A 514 -26.31 -14.16 10.30
CA LEU A 514 -25.86 -13.35 9.15
C LEU A 514 -25.75 -14.14 7.84
N LYS A 515 -25.86 -15.48 7.89
CA LYS A 515 -25.65 -16.37 6.74
C LYS A 515 -26.50 -16.01 5.50
N PRO A 516 -27.81 -15.69 5.60
CA PRO A 516 -28.62 -15.32 4.44
C PRO A 516 -28.18 -13.98 3.81
N LEU A 517 -27.80 -12.99 4.63
CA LEU A 517 -27.28 -11.71 4.14
C LEU A 517 -25.94 -11.90 3.41
N ILE A 518 -25.05 -12.73 3.96
CA ILE A 518 -23.76 -13.05 3.34
C ILE A 518 -23.97 -13.68 1.96
N ILE A 519 -24.91 -14.62 1.82
CA ILE A 519 -25.22 -15.26 0.53
C ILE A 519 -25.65 -14.21 -0.51
N ILE A 520 -26.59 -13.31 -0.16
CA ILE A 520 -27.04 -12.23 -1.06
C ILE A 520 -25.88 -11.32 -1.46
N LEU A 521 -25.01 -10.93 -0.51
CA LEU A 521 -23.84 -10.10 -0.79
C LEU A 521 -22.85 -10.80 -1.74
N LEU A 522 -22.61 -12.10 -1.58
CA LEU A 522 -21.76 -12.89 -2.47
C LEU A 522 -22.36 -13.01 -3.88
N GLU A 523 -23.66 -13.27 -4.01
CA GLU A 523 -24.34 -13.44 -5.30
C GLU A 523 -24.49 -12.12 -6.08
N LYS A 524 -24.74 -11.01 -5.38
CA LYS A 524 -25.03 -9.71 -6.02
C LYS A 524 -23.80 -8.82 -6.17
N LYS A 525 -22.94 -8.69 -5.14
CA LYS A 525 -21.84 -7.72 -5.10
C LYS A 525 -20.44 -8.33 -5.10
N PHE A 526 -20.23 -9.51 -4.50
CA PHE A 526 -18.91 -10.13 -4.31
C PHE A 526 -18.76 -11.47 -5.05
N ARG A 527 -19.25 -11.57 -6.29
CA ARG A 527 -19.30 -12.83 -7.09
C ARG A 527 -17.95 -13.54 -7.24
N GLY A 528 -16.84 -12.80 -7.24
CA GLY A 528 -15.49 -13.37 -7.33
C GLY A 528 -14.91 -13.88 -5.99
N PHE A 529 -15.48 -13.49 -4.85
CA PHE A 529 -14.93 -13.81 -3.52
C PHE A 529 -14.94 -15.32 -3.19
N PRO A 530 -16.00 -16.10 -3.49
CA PRO A 530 -15.97 -17.55 -3.29
C PRO A 530 -14.82 -18.24 -4.06
N GLY A 531 -14.48 -17.73 -5.25
CA GLY A 531 -13.34 -18.20 -6.04
C GLY A 531 -12.00 -17.97 -5.33
N LEU A 532 -11.78 -16.77 -4.78
CA LEU A 532 -10.58 -16.43 -4.01
C LEU A 532 -10.42 -17.33 -2.78
N VAL A 533 -11.51 -17.56 -2.03
CA VAL A 533 -11.52 -18.44 -0.85
C VAL A 533 -11.20 -19.89 -1.25
N LYS A 534 -11.79 -20.38 -2.35
CA LYS A 534 -11.52 -21.73 -2.87
C LYS A 534 -10.03 -21.90 -3.22
N THR A 535 -9.44 -20.98 -3.98
CA THR A 535 -8.01 -21.04 -4.35
C THR A 535 -7.08 -20.98 -3.14
N PHE A 536 -7.40 -20.17 -2.13
CA PHE A 536 -6.64 -20.15 -0.86
C PHE A 536 -6.71 -21.51 -0.15
N ASN A 537 -7.92 -22.07 0.00
CA ASN A 537 -8.13 -23.36 0.67
C ASN A 537 -7.45 -24.53 -0.06
N GLU A 538 -7.46 -24.54 -1.39
CA GLU A 538 -6.76 -25.53 -2.21
C GLU A 538 -5.25 -25.49 -1.97
N LYS A 539 -4.65 -24.29 -1.92
CA LYS A 539 -3.21 -24.10 -1.66
C LYS A 539 -2.82 -24.48 -0.23
N VAL A 540 -3.59 -24.05 0.77
CA VAL A 540 -3.39 -24.45 2.18
C VAL A 540 -3.47 -25.98 2.32
N THR A 541 -4.43 -26.63 1.66
CA THR A 541 -4.59 -28.09 1.70
C THR A 541 -3.43 -28.81 1.03
N LYS A 542 -3.01 -28.34 -0.16
CA LYS A 542 -1.89 -28.90 -0.93
C LYS A 542 -0.57 -28.84 -0.15
N HIS A 543 -0.30 -27.73 0.53
CA HIS A 543 0.93 -27.48 1.27
C HIS A 543 0.82 -27.76 2.79
N LYS A 544 -0.22 -28.49 3.23
CA LYS A 544 -0.54 -28.74 4.66
C LYS A 544 0.61 -29.35 5.50
N LYS A 545 1.55 -30.06 4.87
CA LYS A 545 2.74 -30.64 5.55
C LYS A 545 3.93 -29.67 5.62
N GLU A 546 3.91 -28.60 4.83
CA GLU A 546 4.99 -27.62 4.68
C GLU A 546 4.68 -26.31 5.46
N ILE A 547 3.39 -26.03 5.70
CA ILE A 547 2.90 -24.94 6.53
C ILE A 547 3.12 -25.27 8.01
N ALA A 548 4.08 -24.59 8.65
CA ALA A 548 4.39 -24.77 10.07
C ALA A 548 3.36 -24.10 11.02
N ASP A 549 2.78 -22.95 10.60
CA ASP A 549 1.80 -22.23 11.39
C ASP A 549 0.38 -22.76 11.13
N LYS A 550 -0.20 -23.41 12.16
CA LYS A 550 -1.52 -24.01 12.10
C LYS A 550 -2.64 -23.00 11.87
N ARG A 551 -2.45 -21.71 12.19
CA ARG A 551 -3.46 -20.67 12.00
C ARG A 551 -3.93 -20.53 10.54
N PHE A 552 -3.08 -20.83 9.56
CA PHE A 552 -3.50 -20.89 8.15
C PHE A 552 -4.52 -22.01 7.86
N LEU A 553 -4.39 -23.16 8.54
CA LEU A 553 -5.35 -24.26 8.45
C LEU A 553 -6.67 -23.89 9.13
N ASP A 554 -6.60 -23.21 10.27
CA ASP A 554 -7.76 -22.74 11.02
C ASP A 554 -8.55 -21.70 10.23
N VAL A 555 -7.87 -20.65 9.73
CA VAL A 555 -8.46 -19.62 8.85
C VAL A 555 -9.05 -20.23 7.57
N SER A 556 -8.39 -21.22 6.96
CA SER A 556 -8.92 -21.94 5.80
C SER A 556 -10.24 -22.66 6.11
N SER A 557 -10.33 -23.33 7.28
CA SER A 557 -11.56 -23.97 7.75
C SER A 557 -12.67 -22.97 8.03
N GLN A 558 -12.36 -21.86 8.72
CA GLN A 558 -13.30 -20.80 9.08
C GLN A 558 -13.85 -20.07 7.83
N LEU A 559 -12.99 -19.77 6.85
CA LEU A 559 -13.41 -19.22 5.56
C LEU A 559 -14.36 -20.16 4.80
N ASN A 560 -14.06 -21.47 4.79
CA ASN A 560 -14.92 -22.48 4.17
C ASN A 560 -16.31 -22.50 4.83
N GLN A 561 -16.36 -22.48 6.16
CA GLN A 561 -17.59 -22.46 6.96
C GLN A 561 -18.44 -21.20 6.70
N CYS A 562 -17.81 -20.02 6.73
CA CYS A 562 -18.47 -18.74 6.50
C CYS A 562 -19.00 -18.59 5.07
N PHE A 563 -18.19 -18.89 4.06
CA PHE A 563 -18.43 -18.39 2.69
C PHE A 563 -18.64 -19.46 1.61
N LEU A 564 -18.35 -20.74 1.88
CA LEU A 564 -18.53 -21.83 0.90
C LEU A 564 -19.52 -22.92 1.36
N SER A 565 -19.64 -23.16 2.67
CA SER A 565 -20.56 -24.17 3.21
C SER A 565 -22.02 -23.74 3.10
N LEU A 566 -22.89 -24.67 2.68
CA LEU A 566 -24.34 -24.52 2.63
C LEU A 566 -25.03 -24.82 3.99
N ASN A 567 -24.28 -25.27 5.00
CA ASN A 567 -24.83 -25.58 6.32
C ASN A 567 -25.39 -24.32 7.01
N ARG A 568 -26.52 -24.47 7.69
CA ARG A 568 -27.14 -23.43 8.55
C ARG A 568 -26.45 -23.33 9.92
N GLU A 569 -25.14 -23.21 9.93
CA GLU A 569 -24.39 -22.91 11.14
C GLU A 569 -24.50 -21.41 11.46
N ASN A 570 -24.64 -21.09 12.75
CA ASN A 570 -24.89 -19.72 13.21
C ASN A 570 -23.63 -18.85 13.10
N VAL A 571 -23.38 -18.30 11.90
CA VAL A 571 -22.35 -17.29 11.68
C VAL A 571 -22.80 -15.97 12.33
N THR A 572 -22.14 -15.59 13.42
CA THR A 572 -22.39 -14.34 14.17
C THR A 572 -21.47 -13.21 13.67
N HIS A 573 -21.83 -11.96 13.99
CA HIS A 573 -21.01 -10.79 13.66
C HIS A 573 -19.60 -10.88 14.29
N GLU A 574 -19.55 -11.26 15.56
CA GLU A 574 -18.30 -11.45 16.32
C GLU A 574 -17.39 -12.52 15.68
N TYR A 575 -17.97 -13.61 15.19
CA TYR A 575 -17.21 -14.67 14.53
C TYR A 575 -16.50 -14.18 13.26
N ILE A 576 -17.19 -13.38 12.43
CA ILE A 576 -16.61 -12.80 11.21
C ILE A 576 -15.58 -11.72 11.55
N LEU A 577 -15.81 -10.91 12.60
CA LEU A 577 -14.83 -9.93 13.08
C LEU A 577 -13.54 -10.60 13.57
N ASN A 578 -13.64 -11.70 14.32
CA ASN A 578 -12.47 -12.43 14.79
C ASN A 578 -11.73 -13.14 13.64
N LEU A 579 -12.46 -13.74 12.69
CA LEU A 579 -11.89 -14.26 11.44
C LEU A 579 -11.16 -13.15 10.64
N SER A 580 -11.74 -11.94 10.56
CA SER A 580 -11.12 -10.80 9.87
C SER A 580 -9.84 -10.32 10.58
N LYS A 581 -9.80 -10.34 11.92
CA LYS A 581 -8.59 -10.05 12.70
C LYS A 581 -7.49 -11.08 12.45
N GLU A 582 -7.81 -12.38 12.49
CA GLU A 582 -6.85 -13.46 12.22
C GLU A 582 -6.32 -13.39 10.77
N ILE A 583 -7.20 -13.19 9.78
CA ILE A 583 -6.81 -12.97 8.38
C ILE A 583 -5.87 -11.76 8.25
N HIS A 584 -6.17 -10.65 8.93
CA HIS A 584 -5.32 -9.48 8.92
C HIS A 584 -3.96 -9.76 9.58
N GLN A 585 -3.91 -10.44 10.73
CA GLN A 585 -2.66 -10.79 11.40
C GLN A 585 -1.79 -11.74 10.55
N LEU A 586 -2.39 -12.76 9.92
CA LEU A 586 -1.66 -13.64 9.01
C LEU A 586 -1.21 -12.92 7.73
N TYR A 587 -1.99 -11.95 7.24
CA TYR A 587 -1.58 -11.05 6.17
C TYR A 587 -0.37 -10.20 6.60
N GLU A 588 -0.43 -9.43 7.69
CA GLU A 588 0.70 -8.62 8.18
C GLU A 588 1.96 -9.47 8.44
N MET A 589 1.78 -10.68 8.97
CA MET A 589 2.87 -11.64 9.14
C MET A 589 3.44 -12.12 7.79
N SER A 590 2.61 -12.35 6.78
CA SER A 590 3.07 -12.70 5.42
C SER A 590 3.72 -11.53 4.66
N GLN A 591 3.40 -10.29 5.03
CA GLN A 591 4.04 -9.08 4.51
C GLN A 591 5.31 -8.70 5.28
N THR A 592 5.59 -9.36 6.41
CA THR A 592 6.87 -9.18 7.11
C THR A 592 7.98 -9.63 6.17
N PRO A 593 9.00 -8.78 5.91
CA PRO A 593 10.09 -9.13 5.01
C PRO A 593 10.74 -10.47 5.38
N VAL A 594 11.16 -11.21 4.36
CA VAL A 594 12.09 -12.34 4.49
C VAL A 594 13.24 -11.92 5.40
N GLU A 595 13.65 -12.78 6.35
CA GLU A 595 14.83 -12.49 7.17
C GLU A 595 16.02 -12.17 6.25
N PRO A 596 16.62 -10.96 6.31
CA PRO A 596 17.52 -10.46 5.26
C PRO A 596 18.77 -11.30 4.99
N GLU A 597 19.11 -12.25 5.86
CA GLU A 597 20.35 -13.03 5.85
C GLU A 597 20.17 -14.51 5.43
N ALA A 598 18.99 -14.92 4.96
CA ALA A 598 18.81 -16.30 4.49
C ALA A 598 19.49 -16.55 3.12
N PHE A 599 20.61 -17.28 3.10
CA PHE A 599 21.30 -17.69 1.86
C PHE A 599 21.77 -19.16 1.88
N ILE A 600 22.13 -19.71 0.71
CA ILE A 600 22.91 -20.95 0.60
C ILE A 600 24.19 -20.71 -0.20
N THR A 601 25.35 -20.99 0.39
CA THR A 601 26.66 -20.92 -0.28
C THR A 601 27.36 -22.27 -0.25
N ILE A 602 27.59 -22.86 -1.44
CA ILE A 602 28.15 -24.22 -1.59
C ILE A 602 29.13 -24.30 -2.78
N PRO A 603 30.12 -25.22 -2.80
CA PRO A 603 31.02 -25.38 -3.94
C PRO A 603 30.38 -26.12 -5.13
N SER A 604 29.57 -27.15 -4.88
CA SER A 604 28.84 -27.87 -5.92
C SER A 604 27.67 -28.68 -5.38
N ALA A 605 26.72 -29.01 -6.27
CA ALA A 605 25.57 -29.87 -5.98
C ALA A 605 25.43 -30.96 -7.07
N VAL A 606 25.23 -32.21 -6.66
CA VAL A 606 24.99 -33.35 -7.56
C VAL A 606 23.77 -34.13 -7.08
N ASN A 607 22.83 -34.45 -7.98
CA ASN A 607 21.59 -35.19 -7.69
C ASN A 607 20.79 -34.65 -6.48
N SER A 608 20.92 -33.35 -6.18
CA SER A 608 20.49 -32.75 -4.92
C SER A 608 19.31 -31.79 -5.10
N GLN A 609 18.66 -31.41 -4.00
CA GLN A 609 17.57 -30.44 -3.98
C GLN A 609 17.94 -29.29 -3.04
N LEU A 610 17.97 -28.07 -3.56
CA LEU A 610 18.31 -26.85 -2.83
C LEU A 610 17.11 -25.90 -2.83
N TYR A 611 16.71 -25.44 -1.65
CA TYR A 611 15.68 -24.41 -1.47
C TYR A 611 16.20 -23.30 -0.56
N CYS A 612 16.10 -22.04 -0.97
CA CYS A 612 16.34 -20.89 -0.10
C CYS A 612 15.27 -19.80 -0.31
N SER A 613 14.88 -19.08 0.74
CA SER A 613 14.03 -17.90 0.57
C SER A 613 14.79 -16.66 0.07
N GLY A 614 16.08 -16.56 0.36
CA GLY A 614 16.99 -15.57 -0.23
C GLY A 614 17.98 -16.24 -1.18
N ASP A 615 19.17 -15.67 -1.32
CA ASP A 615 20.10 -15.94 -2.42
C ASP A 615 20.75 -17.34 -2.37
N ILE A 616 21.08 -17.90 -3.53
CA ILE A 616 21.90 -19.12 -3.64
C ILE A 616 23.13 -18.85 -4.50
N THR A 617 24.31 -19.16 -3.96
CA THR A 617 25.60 -19.05 -4.64
C THR A 617 26.30 -20.41 -4.73
N ILE A 618 26.49 -20.91 -5.96
CA ILE A 618 27.33 -22.08 -6.25
C ILE A 618 28.62 -21.61 -6.90
N HIS A 619 29.74 -21.75 -6.19
CA HIS A 619 30.97 -21.05 -6.55
C HIS A 619 32.09 -21.94 -7.12
N GLY A 620 31.99 -23.26 -6.96
CA GLY A 620 32.92 -24.23 -7.52
C GLY A 620 32.42 -24.84 -8.83
N LYS A 621 32.41 -26.18 -8.91
CA LYS A 621 32.17 -26.93 -10.16
C LYS A 621 30.78 -26.74 -10.78
N GLY A 622 29.81 -26.21 -10.02
CA GLY A 622 28.44 -25.97 -10.49
C GLY A 622 27.46 -27.04 -10.01
N SER A 623 26.55 -27.45 -10.88
CA SER A 623 25.38 -28.26 -10.54
C SER A 623 25.18 -29.41 -11.54
N VAL A 624 24.86 -30.60 -11.07
CA VAL A 624 24.60 -31.77 -11.91
C VAL A 624 23.29 -32.45 -11.48
N HIS A 625 22.34 -32.62 -12.40
CA HIS A 625 21.05 -33.29 -12.19
C HIS A 625 20.32 -32.86 -10.90
N SER A 626 20.44 -31.59 -10.53
CA SER A 626 19.92 -31.06 -9.25
C SER A 626 18.76 -30.11 -9.49
N LYS A 627 17.91 -29.94 -8.46
CA LYS A 627 16.83 -28.94 -8.47
C LYS A 627 17.19 -27.80 -7.52
N ILE A 628 17.13 -26.57 -8.01
CA ILE A 628 17.55 -25.38 -7.26
C ILE A 628 16.42 -24.34 -7.31
N TYR A 629 15.91 -23.96 -6.14
CA TYR A 629 14.92 -22.90 -6.02
C TYR A 629 15.44 -21.81 -5.07
N THR A 630 15.47 -20.57 -5.54
CA THR A 630 15.76 -19.40 -4.70
C THR A 630 14.68 -18.33 -4.82
N GLY A 631 14.22 -17.85 -3.66
CA GLY A 631 13.40 -16.64 -3.53
C GLY A 631 14.21 -15.35 -3.66
N GLY A 632 15.54 -15.45 -3.76
CA GLY A 632 16.48 -14.38 -4.06
C GLY A 632 17.05 -14.48 -5.48
N LYS A 633 18.31 -14.08 -5.63
CA LYS A 633 19.15 -14.25 -6.83
C LYS A 633 19.87 -15.60 -6.82
N LEU A 634 20.05 -16.18 -8.01
CA LEU A 634 20.90 -17.35 -8.22
C LEU A 634 22.20 -16.96 -8.92
N LYS A 635 23.37 -17.23 -8.33
CA LYS A 635 24.69 -17.09 -8.98
C LYS A 635 25.38 -18.46 -9.03
N ILE A 636 25.68 -18.96 -10.23
CA ILE A 636 26.41 -20.23 -10.43
C ILE A 636 27.63 -19.98 -11.32
N ARG A 637 28.83 -20.02 -10.71
CA ARG A 637 30.11 -19.80 -11.42
C ARG A 637 30.59 -21.02 -12.22
N GLY A 638 30.12 -22.20 -11.85
CA GLY A 638 30.46 -23.46 -12.52
C GLY A 638 29.48 -23.82 -13.64
N ILE A 639 29.47 -25.11 -13.99
CA ILE A 639 28.69 -25.64 -15.12
C ILE A 639 27.41 -26.29 -14.59
N ILE A 640 26.25 -26.04 -15.21
CA ILE A 640 25.00 -26.75 -14.91
C ILE A 640 24.76 -27.84 -15.95
N ARG A 641 24.80 -29.11 -15.53
CA ARG A 641 24.53 -30.29 -16.38
C ARG A 641 23.27 -31.03 -15.94
N GLY A 642 22.15 -30.73 -16.58
CA GLY A 642 20.85 -31.34 -16.31
C GLY A 642 20.19 -30.84 -15.03
N GLY A 643 18.86 -30.85 -15.03
CA GLY A 643 18.06 -30.45 -13.86
C GLY A 643 17.25 -29.16 -14.10
N GLU A 644 16.76 -28.58 -13.00
CA GLU A 644 15.80 -27.47 -13.03
C GLU A 644 16.23 -26.40 -12.02
N VAL A 645 16.44 -25.17 -12.47
CA VAL A 645 16.81 -24.04 -11.61
C VAL A 645 15.83 -22.88 -11.74
N PHE A 646 15.48 -22.26 -10.62
CA PHE A 646 14.60 -21.10 -10.55
C PHE A 646 15.17 -20.03 -9.62
N GLY A 647 15.17 -18.76 -10.06
CA GLY A 647 15.51 -17.61 -9.22
C GLY A 647 14.48 -16.49 -9.31
N ARG A 648 13.88 -16.13 -8.16
CA ARG A 648 12.82 -15.11 -8.10
C ARG A 648 13.32 -13.70 -8.46
N HIS A 649 14.58 -13.37 -8.18
CA HIS A 649 15.18 -12.06 -8.49
C HIS A 649 16.27 -12.12 -9.57
N GLY A 650 16.15 -13.11 -10.47
CA GLY A 650 17.06 -13.31 -11.59
C GLY A 650 18.10 -14.40 -11.37
N VAL A 651 18.75 -14.78 -12.46
CA VAL A 651 19.72 -15.89 -12.53
C VAL A 651 20.95 -15.46 -13.32
N GLN A 652 22.15 -15.71 -12.78
CA GLN A 652 23.43 -15.58 -13.46
C GLN A 652 24.18 -16.91 -13.43
N ILE A 653 24.56 -17.42 -14.60
CA ILE A 653 25.24 -18.71 -14.79
C ILE A 653 26.44 -18.51 -15.71
N ASN A 654 27.54 -19.18 -15.45
CA ASN A 654 28.68 -19.22 -16.37
C ASN A 654 28.36 -20.14 -17.56
N GLU A 655 28.33 -21.45 -17.35
CA GLU A 655 28.03 -22.43 -18.42
C GLU A 655 26.82 -23.31 -18.07
N VAL A 656 25.99 -23.62 -19.06
CA VAL A 656 24.85 -24.53 -18.93
C VAL A 656 24.70 -25.46 -20.11
N GLY A 657 24.21 -26.67 -19.82
CA GLY A 657 23.88 -27.72 -20.79
C GLY A 657 24.90 -28.86 -20.74
N SER A 658 24.87 -29.72 -21.75
CA SER A 658 25.78 -30.87 -21.84
C SER A 658 25.78 -31.43 -23.25
N ASP A 659 26.98 -31.72 -23.78
CA ASP A 659 27.20 -32.42 -25.05
C ASP A 659 26.52 -33.81 -25.12
N MET A 660 26.05 -34.34 -23.98
CA MET A 660 25.30 -35.60 -23.87
C MET A 660 23.76 -35.40 -23.83
N GLY A 661 23.26 -34.20 -24.13
CA GLY A 661 21.81 -33.93 -24.25
C GLY A 661 21.04 -33.88 -22.91
N ALA A 662 21.73 -33.62 -21.79
CA ALA A 662 21.09 -33.55 -20.47
C ALA A 662 20.18 -32.31 -20.36
N VAL A 663 18.87 -32.52 -20.49
CA VAL A 663 17.84 -31.47 -20.46
C VAL A 663 17.99 -30.59 -19.22
N THR A 664 18.26 -29.31 -19.45
CA THR A 664 18.48 -28.32 -18.40
C THR A 664 17.51 -27.17 -18.55
N LYS A 665 16.76 -26.85 -17.48
CA LYS A 665 15.77 -25.77 -17.47
C LYS A 665 16.14 -24.68 -16.49
N ILE A 666 16.13 -23.42 -16.95
CA ILE A 666 16.33 -22.22 -16.14
C ILE A 666 15.04 -21.41 -16.19
N ALA A 667 14.53 -20.95 -15.04
CA ALA A 667 13.29 -20.17 -14.98
C ALA A 667 13.37 -18.94 -14.05
N VAL A 668 12.72 -17.84 -14.46
CA VAL A 668 12.55 -16.62 -13.63
C VAL A 668 11.16 -16.00 -13.83
N PRO A 669 10.68 -15.13 -12.92
CA PRO A 669 9.46 -14.33 -13.12
C PRO A 669 9.50 -13.42 -14.36
N ARG A 670 8.35 -12.90 -14.79
CA ARG A 670 8.19 -12.13 -16.05
C ARG A 670 9.00 -10.82 -16.09
N ASP A 671 9.27 -10.26 -14.92
CA ASP A 671 9.93 -8.97 -14.66
C ASP A 671 11.46 -9.12 -14.47
N GLN A 672 11.99 -10.33 -14.64
CA GLN A 672 13.36 -10.68 -14.27
C GLN A 672 14.19 -11.14 -15.48
N LYS A 673 15.50 -11.23 -15.28
CA LYS A 673 16.48 -11.52 -16.35
C LYS A 673 17.27 -12.79 -16.07
N ILE A 674 17.67 -13.48 -17.13
CA ILE A 674 18.59 -14.62 -17.09
C ILE A 674 19.87 -14.20 -17.84
N ARG A 675 21.03 -14.37 -17.21
CA ARG A 675 22.35 -14.16 -17.81
C ARG A 675 23.13 -15.47 -17.85
N ILE A 676 23.69 -15.80 -19.00
CA ILE A 676 24.44 -17.03 -19.23
C ILE A 676 25.66 -16.72 -20.11
N ASP A 677 26.87 -16.95 -19.61
CA ASP A 677 28.08 -16.67 -20.40
C ASP A 677 28.23 -17.67 -21.57
N LYS A 678 27.76 -18.91 -21.40
CA LYS A 678 27.66 -19.94 -22.45
C LYS A 678 26.48 -20.90 -22.21
N ALA A 679 25.55 -20.97 -23.16
CA ALA A 679 24.44 -21.91 -23.19
C ALA A 679 24.64 -22.94 -24.32
N MET A 680 24.80 -24.21 -23.98
CA MET A 680 24.84 -25.32 -24.95
C MET A 680 23.44 -25.65 -25.48
N ASP A 681 23.39 -26.39 -26.59
CA ASP A 681 22.15 -26.87 -27.20
C ASP A 681 21.31 -27.74 -26.24
N GLY A 682 20.00 -27.75 -26.45
CA GLY A 682 19.04 -28.43 -25.58
C GLY A 682 18.79 -27.73 -24.23
N THR A 683 19.47 -26.62 -23.94
CA THR A 683 19.16 -25.76 -22.79
C THR A 683 17.84 -25.03 -23.01
N THR A 684 16.91 -25.09 -22.06
CA THR A 684 15.67 -24.31 -22.06
C THR A 684 15.71 -23.19 -21.02
N ILE A 685 15.43 -21.96 -21.44
CA ILE A 685 15.17 -20.82 -20.55
C ILE A 685 13.67 -20.48 -20.55
N LYS A 686 13.15 -20.00 -19.42
CA LYS A 686 11.75 -19.59 -19.25
C LYS A 686 11.64 -18.29 -18.45
N ILE A 687 10.92 -17.32 -18.99
CA ILE A 687 10.68 -16.02 -18.34
C ILE A 687 9.17 -15.80 -18.31
N GLY A 688 8.59 -15.78 -17.10
CA GLY A 688 7.14 -15.79 -16.92
C GLY A 688 6.50 -17.04 -17.56
N ASN A 689 5.69 -16.85 -18.60
CA ASN A 689 5.07 -17.95 -19.35
C ASN A 689 5.78 -18.30 -20.67
N VAL A 690 6.73 -17.48 -21.13
CA VAL A 690 7.44 -17.68 -22.41
C VAL A 690 8.67 -18.55 -22.18
N ALA A 691 8.89 -19.53 -23.04
CA ALA A 691 10.07 -20.40 -23.00
C ALA A 691 10.78 -20.41 -24.35
N HIS A 692 12.11 -20.54 -24.32
CA HIS A 692 12.98 -20.68 -25.48
C HIS A 692 13.96 -21.82 -25.22
N THR A 693 14.23 -22.65 -26.24
CA THR A 693 15.23 -23.72 -26.17
C THR A 693 16.28 -23.48 -27.23
N PHE A 694 17.55 -23.43 -26.81
CA PHE A 694 18.68 -23.22 -27.69
C PHE A 694 18.90 -24.46 -28.56
N SER A 695 18.94 -24.27 -29.88
CA SER A 695 19.24 -25.32 -30.86
C SER A 695 20.73 -25.44 -31.19
N GLU A 696 21.54 -24.48 -30.76
CA GLU A 696 22.99 -24.42 -30.95
C GLU A 696 23.66 -23.73 -29.75
N THR A 697 24.97 -23.91 -29.60
CA THR A 697 25.71 -23.28 -28.49
C THR A 697 25.82 -21.77 -28.68
N THR A 698 25.19 -21.01 -27.78
CA THR A 698 25.15 -19.54 -27.79
C THR A 698 25.98 -18.98 -26.63
N HIS A 699 26.63 -17.83 -26.82
CA HIS A 699 27.47 -17.17 -25.81
C HIS A 699 26.88 -15.82 -25.39
N PHE A 700 27.20 -15.37 -24.18
CA PHE A 700 26.83 -14.07 -23.60
C PHE A 700 25.32 -13.75 -23.52
N VAL A 701 24.48 -14.79 -23.47
CA VAL A 701 23.01 -14.69 -23.45
C VAL A 701 22.53 -13.81 -22.29
N ASN A 702 21.86 -12.72 -22.63
CA ASN A 702 21.14 -11.85 -21.69
C ASN A 702 19.65 -11.80 -22.07
N ALA A 703 18.87 -12.69 -21.46
CA ALA A 703 17.46 -12.92 -21.78
C ALA A 703 16.50 -12.15 -20.86
N TYR A 704 15.49 -11.50 -21.45
CA TYR A 704 14.40 -10.80 -20.75
C TYR A 704 13.13 -10.70 -21.62
N LEU A 705 11.99 -10.28 -21.05
CA LEU A 705 10.79 -9.93 -21.82
C LEU A 705 10.76 -8.42 -22.14
N ASN A 706 10.44 -8.07 -23.38
CA ASN A 706 10.15 -6.67 -23.76
C ASN A 706 8.70 -6.28 -23.39
N GLU A 707 8.34 -5.03 -23.69
CA GLU A 707 7.00 -4.48 -23.43
C GLU A 707 5.88 -5.30 -24.11
N GLU A 708 6.14 -5.83 -25.31
CA GLU A 708 5.24 -6.72 -26.06
C GLU A 708 5.15 -8.17 -25.50
N GLN A 709 5.76 -8.45 -24.34
CA GLN A 709 5.86 -9.78 -23.73
C GLN A 709 6.59 -10.83 -24.61
N LYS A 710 7.42 -10.39 -25.56
CA LYS A 710 8.29 -11.27 -26.37
C LYS A 710 9.65 -11.42 -25.69
N MET A 711 10.21 -12.63 -25.76
CA MET A 711 11.55 -12.89 -25.24
C MET A 711 12.60 -12.29 -26.18
N VAL A 712 13.43 -11.40 -25.62
CA VAL A 712 14.60 -10.83 -26.28
C VAL A 712 15.83 -11.55 -25.76
N LEU A 713 16.72 -11.94 -26.67
CA LEU A 713 18.05 -12.48 -26.39
C LEU A 713 19.05 -11.46 -26.94
N HIS A 714 19.90 -10.94 -26.06
CA HIS A 714 21.04 -10.09 -26.39
C HIS A 714 22.35 -10.82 -26.09
#